data_AF-A0AA36DXL7-F1
#
_entry.id   AF-A0AA36DXL7-F1
#
_cell.length_a   1.000
_cell.length_b   1.000
_cell.length_c   1.000
_cell.angle_alpha   90.00
_cell.angle_beta   90.00
_cell.angle_gamma   90.00
#
_symmetry.space_group_name_H-M   'P 1'
#
loop_
_entity.id
_entity.type
_entity.pdbx_description
1 polymer ?
#
loop_
_entity_poly.entity_id
_entity_poly.type
_entity_poly.pdbx_seq_one_letter_code
_entity_poly.pdbx_strand_id
1 'polypeptide(L)'
;MALLKQLEHLKISFDVIKLATNNFGPENFIGVGGFGKVYKAEITSTDGLTKTVAIKRLDRRHGQGEHEFLMEIMMLSRYRHKNLVSLLGFCDEGEEKILVYEFEFNGSLEKYLSSTSLTWVQRLKICIGAARGLEYLHNPLGTQQRVLHRDVKSANVLLDQFWEAKIADFGLSKMGPANQEYTFLVSNAVGTFGYCDPLYMETNILTKESDVYSFGVVLFEVLCGRLSIGKPDEEPRLLTEIAKQSYEKGTLDDIIFNGLHQQMEPKSLKTFSSVAYRCLKRDREERPTMAQVIEELELALEYQESFQSGKPMEYEEIIRMADREHPLVYTNKRELKLLLSSGILVDWGRRWFSLSKKEQYCEMISASEFSFKDPKIIEWVPDQNSRFSEVAKIERAEDMNIEVDIETIFLTPGITYAAYLVFKFFDEDNSEDSDHNFDHDSDDSHTVKSEMLFEPLYVGLQYKFKDAGEFSVSYLAEQIDNGWMLIELCQFISHKKAAKLEVSFDSIHVRDSILIEGIQFLPVELAIEEEPVAVDNSNTMIDTKWEQKLPRDYQYIIKTAKDHVPYNITNKEIYMLFINGILTNKGRMFFSLNKDGIKCCMVAARVILEDNEDNEDTSFHWISLHESIFKKAAECKSGSELNINCRINSHMMSPNTNYATYLVYKLPEVSDAKFECPLQVKDSDGYSSEDEKVQFVFLSSPKIPLIMMAKSDKDHNQRTSKNTLHRPKIEGTPRQRKDGWMEAQIWNFTTNATTSTININVELSLCDNEEELIGLIVQGIEIRPK
;
A
#
# COMPACT_ATOMS: atom_id res chain seq x y z
N MET A 1 19.26 -57.22 26.65
CA MET A 1 19.11 -58.61 26.16
C MET A 1 17.76 -58.87 25.49
N ALA A 2 16.60 -58.76 26.15
CA ALA A 2 15.30 -59.06 25.52
C ALA A 2 14.87 -58.06 24.41
N LEU A 3 15.16 -56.76 24.59
CA LEU A 3 14.85 -55.71 23.60
C LEU A 3 15.66 -55.87 22.29
N LEU A 4 16.98 -56.10 22.40
CA LEU A 4 17.83 -56.29 21.23
C LEU A 4 17.42 -57.51 20.38
N LYS A 5 16.95 -58.58 21.03
CA LYS A 5 16.40 -59.76 20.32
C LYS A 5 15.14 -59.45 19.51
N GLN A 6 14.33 -58.47 19.93
CA GLN A 6 13.14 -58.04 19.16
C GLN A 6 13.52 -57.14 17.98
N LEU A 7 14.70 -56.53 18.03
CA LEU A 7 15.23 -55.62 17.02
C LEU A 7 16.32 -56.29 16.15
N GLU A 8 16.39 -57.62 16.14
CA GLU A 8 17.38 -58.39 15.35
C GLU A 8 17.31 -58.03 13.85
N HIS A 9 16.12 -57.69 13.36
CA HIS A 9 15.88 -57.24 11.97
C HIS A 9 16.53 -55.89 11.61
N LEU A 10 16.97 -55.11 12.60
CA LEU A 10 17.71 -53.85 12.42
C LEU A 10 19.23 -54.04 12.58
N LYS A 11 19.69 -55.26 12.87
CA LYS A 11 21.12 -55.53 13.08
C LYS A 11 21.86 -55.55 11.74
N ILE A 12 22.93 -54.78 11.66
CA ILE A 12 23.83 -54.73 10.49
C ILE A 12 25.19 -55.25 10.94
N SER A 13 25.76 -56.20 10.20
CA SER A 13 27.07 -56.78 10.52
C SER A 13 28.19 -55.73 10.41
N PHE A 14 29.20 -55.86 11.27
CA PHE A 14 30.34 -54.94 11.28
C PHE A 14 31.09 -54.93 9.94
N ASP A 15 31.23 -56.09 9.29
CA ASP A 15 31.93 -56.19 7.99
C ASP A 15 31.25 -55.37 6.88
N VAL A 16 29.92 -55.34 6.85
CA VAL A 16 29.16 -54.50 5.90
C VAL A 16 29.42 -53.02 6.16
N ILE A 17 29.36 -52.58 7.42
CA ILE A 17 29.63 -51.17 7.80
C ILE A 17 31.08 -50.80 7.47
N LYS A 18 32.03 -51.68 7.77
CA LYS A 18 33.44 -51.48 7.51
C LYS A 18 33.71 -51.37 6.01
N LEU A 19 33.07 -52.20 5.19
CA LEU A 19 33.17 -52.11 3.73
C LEU A 19 32.56 -50.79 3.21
N ALA A 20 31.34 -50.46 3.65
CA ALA A 20 30.60 -49.28 3.19
C ALA A 20 31.31 -47.95 3.55
N THR A 21 32.05 -47.92 4.64
CA THR A 21 32.82 -46.74 5.10
C THR A 21 34.26 -46.73 4.60
N ASN A 22 34.66 -47.68 3.74
CA ASN A 22 36.06 -47.90 3.36
C ASN A 22 37.00 -47.95 4.58
N ASN A 23 36.65 -48.83 5.53
CA ASN A 23 37.34 -49.00 6.80
C ASN A 23 37.42 -47.72 7.64
N PHE A 24 36.31 -46.95 7.69
CA PHE A 24 36.24 -45.66 8.38
C PHE A 24 37.29 -44.66 7.87
N GLY A 25 37.49 -44.64 6.56
CA GLY A 25 38.46 -43.78 5.89
C GLY A 25 38.17 -42.27 6.11
N PRO A 26 39.21 -41.41 6.07
CA PRO A 26 39.06 -39.98 6.29
C PRO A 26 38.14 -39.30 5.26
N GLU A 27 38.01 -39.83 4.05
CA GLU A 27 37.12 -39.34 2.99
C GLU A 27 35.64 -39.47 3.33
N ASN A 28 35.29 -40.41 4.21
CA ASN A 28 33.93 -40.65 4.67
C ASN A 28 33.63 -39.95 6.00
N PHE A 29 34.62 -39.31 6.64
CA PHE A 29 34.43 -38.65 7.92
C PHE A 29 33.61 -37.35 7.77
N ILE A 30 32.51 -37.23 8.52
CA ILE A 30 31.65 -36.02 8.50
C ILE A 30 31.90 -35.15 9.73
N GLY A 31 32.19 -35.74 10.89
CA GLY A 31 32.37 -34.99 12.12
C GLY A 31 32.48 -35.85 13.38
N VAL A 32 32.67 -35.18 14.51
CA VAL A 32 32.65 -35.78 15.84
C VAL A 32 31.35 -35.39 16.53
N GLY A 33 30.53 -36.36 16.90
CA GLY A 33 29.37 -36.15 17.77
C GLY A 33 29.74 -36.34 19.25
N GLY A 34 28.79 -36.11 20.16
CA GLY A 34 29.03 -36.18 21.61
C GLY A 34 29.59 -37.50 22.13
N PHE A 35 29.38 -38.60 21.41
CA PHE A 35 29.74 -39.96 21.85
C PHE A 35 30.58 -40.75 20.83
N GLY A 36 31.07 -40.11 19.76
CA GLY A 36 31.85 -40.82 18.75
C GLY A 36 32.01 -40.09 17.42
N LYS A 37 32.64 -40.77 16.46
CA LYS A 37 32.87 -40.24 15.11
C LYS A 37 31.72 -40.63 14.18
N VAL A 38 31.33 -39.72 13.30
CA VAL A 38 30.25 -39.92 12.31
C VAL A 38 30.83 -39.98 10.91
N TYR A 39 30.42 -40.98 10.14
CA TYR A 39 30.88 -41.23 8.77
C TYR A 39 29.71 -41.29 7.79
N LYS A 40 29.91 -40.80 6.57
CA LYS A 40 29.00 -40.96 5.44
C LYS A 40 29.29 -42.29 4.77
N ALA A 41 28.26 -43.02 4.39
CA ALA A 41 28.42 -44.22 3.58
C ALA A 41 27.19 -44.45 2.70
N GLU A 42 27.31 -45.37 1.77
CA GLU A 42 26.17 -45.93 1.04
C GLU A 42 26.02 -47.40 1.43
N ILE A 43 24.82 -47.78 1.86
CA ILE A 43 24.48 -49.17 2.18
C ILE A 43 23.40 -49.63 1.22
N THR A 44 23.68 -50.71 0.50
CA THR A 44 22.70 -51.41 -0.33
C THR A 44 21.97 -52.45 0.52
N SER A 45 20.66 -52.29 0.64
CA SER A 45 19.78 -53.24 1.34
C SER A 45 19.60 -54.53 0.52
N THR A 46 19.07 -55.57 1.15
CA THR A 46 18.84 -56.89 0.53
C THR A 46 17.82 -56.85 -0.62
N ASP A 47 17.00 -55.80 -0.69
CA ASP A 47 16.08 -55.48 -1.78
C ASP A 47 16.74 -54.74 -2.96
N GLY A 48 18.06 -54.50 -2.90
CA GLY A 48 18.84 -53.83 -3.94
C GLY A 48 18.77 -52.30 -3.89
N LEU A 49 18.06 -51.71 -2.93
CA LEU A 49 17.97 -50.26 -2.77
C LEU A 49 19.23 -49.73 -2.05
N THR A 50 19.95 -48.82 -2.70
CA THR A 50 21.10 -48.13 -2.10
C THR A 50 20.63 -46.88 -1.38
N LYS A 51 20.95 -46.77 -0.10
CA LYS A 51 20.66 -45.59 0.72
C LYS A 51 21.96 -44.94 1.20
N THR A 52 22.01 -43.62 1.13
CA THR A 52 23.04 -42.84 1.80
C THR A 52 22.73 -42.79 3.29
N VAL A 53 23.72 -43.12 4.13
CA VAL A 53 23.55 -43.25 5.57
C VAL A 53 24.61 -42.45 6.34
N ALA A 54 24.26 -42.07 7.56
CA ALA A 54 25.20 -41.55 8.57
C ALA A 54 25.50 -42.66 9.59
N ILE A 55 26.78 -42.92 9.84
CA ILE A 55 27.27 -44.01 10.67
C ILE A 55 28.01 -43.43 11.87
N LYS A 56 27.38 -43.46 13.04
CA LYS A 56 27.94 -42.99 14.32
C LYS A 56 28.61 -44.18 15.01
N ARG A 57 29.94 -44.22 14.98
CA ARG A 57 30.75 -45.23 15.68
C ARG A 57 31.14 -44.68 17.05
N LEU A 58 30.65 -45.32 18.11
CA LEU A 58 30.89 -44.86 19.47
C LEU A 58 32.35 -45.08 19.89
N ASP A 59 32.90 -44.11 20.63
CA ASP A 59 34.25 -44.22 21.19
C ASP A 59 34.20 -44.77 22.62
N ARG A 60 34.65 -46.02 22.81
CA ARG A 60 34.61 -46.71 24.10
C ARG A 60 35.89 -46.58 24.93
N ARG A 61 36.85 -45.74 24.52
CA ARG A 61 38.16 -45.62 25.19
C ARG A 61 38.09 -45.25 26.68
N HIS A 62 36.95 -44.75 27.17
CA HIS A 62 36.72 -44.41 28.58
C HIS A 62 35.58 -45.20 29.26
N GLY A 63 35.06 -46.26 28.62
CA GLY A 63 34.02 -47.13 29.21
C GLY A 63 32.61 -46.52 29.34
N GLN A 64 32.40 -45.30 28.83
CA GLN A 64 31.12 -44.59 28.79
C GLN A 64 30.48 -44.75 27.39
N GLY A 65 29.15 -44.70 27.27
CA GLY A 65 28.43 -44.75 25.98
C GLY A 65 27.52 -45.96 25.74
N GLU A 66 27.58 -47.02 26.56
CA GLU A 66 26.71 -48.20 26.39
C GLU A 66 25.25 -47.89 26.72
N HIS A 67 25.01 -47.09 27.77
CA HIS A 67 23.66 -46.69 28.14
C HIS A 67 23.04 -45.82 27.05
N GLU A 68 23.82 -44.85 26.54
CA GLU A 68 23.42 -43.93 25.49
C GLU A 68 23.12 -44.66 24.18
N PHE A 69 23.96 -45.64 23.81
CA PHE A 69 23.72 -46.51 22.66
C PHE A 69 22.39 -47.26 22.76
N LEU A 70 22.14 -47.92 23.89
CA LEU A 70 20.92 -48.69 24.10
C LEU A 70 19.68 -47.77 24.18
N MET A 71 19.83 -46.59 24.79
CA MET A 71 18.78 -45.59 24.88
C MET A 71 18.38 -45.09 23.49
N GLU A 72 19.35 -44.73 22.66
CA GLU A 72 19.11 -44.22 21.32
C GLU A 72 18.44 -45.27 20.42
N ILE A 73 18.86 -46.55 20.48
CA ILE A 73 18.17 -47.66 19.81
C ILE A 73 16.73 -47.77 20.30
N MET A 74 16.52 -47.77 21.61
CA MET A 74 15.19 -47.93 22.20
C MET A 74 14.24 -46.79 21.79
N MET A 75 14.73 -45.54 21.79
CA MET A 75 13.93 -44.37 21.43
C MET A 75 13.58 -44.40 19.95
N LEU A 76 14.56 -44.48 19.06
CA LEU A 76 14.33 -44.35 17.62
C LEU A 76 13.68 -45.57 16.98
N SER A 77 13.72 -46.73 17.65
CA SER A 77 12.94 -47.90 17.22
C SER A 77 11.45 -47.78 17.57
N ARG A 78 11.09 -46.99 18.59
CA ARG A 78 9.72 -46.88 19.11
C ARG A 78 9.00 -45.61 18.65
N TYR A 79 9.73 -44.51 18.54
CA TYR A 79 9.19 -43.19 18.24
C TYR A 79 9.57 -42.80 16.81
N ARG A 80 8.56 -42.59 15.96
CA ARG A 80 8.74 -42.26 14.54
C ARG A 80 7.91 -41.04 14.18
N HIS A 81 8.58 -40.00 13.71
CA HIS A 81 7.94 -38.77 13.28
C HIS A 81 8.83 -38.06 12.26
N LYS A 82 8.23 -37.29 11.34
CA LYS A 82 8.96 -36.64 10.24
C LYS A 82 10.08 -35.68 10.71
N ASN A 83 9.91 -35.09 11.90
CA ASN A 83 10.86 -34.18 12.53
C ASN A 83 11.76 -34.85 13.57
N LEU A 84 11.91 -36.17 13.54
CA LEU A 84 12.92 -36.92 14.29
C LEU A 84 13.84 -37.64 13.28
N VAL A 85 15.11 -37.83 13.63
CA VAL A 85 16.03 -38.65 12.81
C VAL A 85 15.54 -40.10 12.74
N SER A 86 15.83 -40.77 11.62
CA SER A 86 15.42 -42.16 11.42
C SER A 86 16.60 -43.11 11.62
N LEU A 87 16.51 -43.99 12.62
CA LEU A 87 17.44 -45.10 12.81
C LEU A 87 17.12 -46.20 11.78
N LEU A 88 18.08 -46.49 10.91
CA LEU A 88 17.98 -47.55 9.90
C LEU A 88 18.48 -48.88 10.43
N GLY A 89 19.46 -48.86 11.33
CA GLY A 89 20.00 -50.07 11.94
C GLY A 89 21.09 -49.79 12.96
N PHE A 90 21.62 -50.86 13.55
CA PHE A 90 22.72 -50.79 14.49
C PHE A 90 23.66 -51.99 14.36
N CYS A 91 24.90 -51.83 14.81
CA CYS A 91 25.86 -52.92 14.97
C CYS A 91 26.23 -53.04 16.45
N ASP A 92 26.11 -54.27 16.96
CA ASP A 92 26.54 -54.70 18.28
C ASP A 92 27.31 -56.02 18.12
N GLU A 93 28.60 -55.90 17.82
CA GLU A 93 29.49 -57.02 17.51
C GLU A 93 30.87 -56.81 18.15
N GLY A 94 31.24 -57.71 19.07
CA GLY A 94 32.45 -57.55 19.87
C GLY A 94 32.46 -56.23 20.64
N GLU A 95 33.54 -55.46 20.47
CA GLU A 95 33.69 -54.15 21.10
C GLU A 95 32.99 -53.01 20.33
N GLU A 96 32.51 -53.27 19.11
CA GLU A 96 31.93 -52.26 18.23
C GLU A 96 30.46 -51.99 18.56
N LYS A 97 30.14 -50.70 18.72
CA LYS A 97 28.80 -50.17 18.94
C LYS A 97 28.58 -49.06 17.94
N ILE A 98 27.73 -49.29 16.95
CA ILE A 98 27.56 -48.38 15.80
C ILE A 98 26.08 -48.18 15.53
N LEU A 99 25.68 -46.93 15.33
CA LEU A 99 24.33 -46.54 14.94
C LEU A 99 24.33 -46.08 13.49
N VAL A 100 23.35 -46.54 12.72
CA VAL A 100 23.19 -46.23 11.30
C VAL A 100 21.88 -45.47 11.10
N TYR A 101 21.98 -44.22 10.67
CA TYR A 101 20.85 -43.33 10.43
C TYR A 101 20.69 -43.04 8.95
N GLU A 102 19.51 -42.58 8.57
CA GLU A 102 19.34 -41.86 7.33
C GLU A 102 20.25 -40.61 7.30
N PHE A 103 20.85 -40.33 6.13
CA PHE A 103 21.78 -39.21 6.00
C PHE A 103 21.03 -37.88 5.77
N GLU A 104 21.16 -36.97 6.73
CA GLU A 104 20.59 -35.62 6.63
C GLU A 104 21.53 -34.68 5.88
N PHE A 105 21.18 -34.37 4.62
CA PHE A 105 22.08 -33.76 3.64
C PHE A 105 22.63 -32.40 4.03
N ASN A 106 21.83 -31.57 4.70
CA ASN A 106 22.23 -30.22 5.08
C ASN A 106 22.92 -30.19 6.46
N GLY A 107 23.03 -31.32 7.18
CA GLY A 107 23.73 -31.39 8.46
C GLY A 107 23.05 -30.57 9.58
N SER A 108 23.80 -30.15 10.58
CA SER A 108 23.27 -29.45 11.77
C SER A 108 22.91 -27.98 11.51
N LEU A 109 21.85 -27.49 12.17
CA LEU A 109 21.41 -26.09 12.16
C LEU A 109 22.52 -25.13 12.60
N GLU A 110 23.36 -25.55 13.55
CA GLU A 110 24.48 -24.75 14.07
C GLU A 110 25.37 -24.17 12.95
N LYS A 111 25.52 -24.89 11.84
CA LYS A 111 26.39 -24.52 10.70
C LYS A 111 25.91 -23.26 9.99
N TYR A 112 24.63 -22.95 10.12
CA TYR A 112 23.97 -21.90 9.34
C TYR A 112 23.63 -20.65 10.15
N LEU A 113 23.73 -20.70 11.48
CA LEU A 113 23.28 -19.62 12.37
C LEU A 113 23.91 -18.27 12.02
N SER A 114 25.23 -18.24 11.81
CA SER A 114 26.02 -17.04 11.52
C SER A 114 26.09 -16.68 10.02
N SER A 115 25.27 -17.32 9.19
CA SER A 115 25.28 -17.15 7.74
C SER A 115 23.95 -16.59 7.21
N THR A 116 24.01 -15.89 6.08
CA THR A 116 22.84 -15.40 5.34
C THR A 116 22.20 -16.46 4.45
N SER A 117 22.64 -17.72 4.51
CA SER A 117 22.11 -18.80 3.65
C SER A 117 20.69 -19.22 4.01
N LEU A 118 20.24 -18.92 5.24
CA LEU A 118 18.86 -19.13 5.68
C LEU A 118 18.14 -17.81 5.81
N THR A 119 17.06 -17.65 5.03
CA THR A 119 16.13 -16.52 5.15
C THR A 119 15.37 -16.59 6.49
N TRP A 120 14.76 -15.47 6.88
CA TRP A 120 13.94 -15.46 8.10
C TRP A 120 12.77 -16.47 8.05
N VAL A 121 12.11 -16.61 6.89
CA VAL A 121 11.04 -17.61 6.69
C VAL A 121 11.57 -19.03 6.85
N GLN A 122 12.75 -19.35 6.32
CA GLN A 122 13.36 -20.68 6.49
C GLN A 122 13.71 -20.95 7.95
N ARG A 123 14.25 -19.96 8.67
CA ARG A 123 14.54 -20.05 10.10
C ARG A 123 13.27 -20.35 10.92
N LEU A 124 12.16 -19.66 10.64
CA LEU A 124 10.86 -19.94 11.25
C LEU A 124 10.39 -21.37 10.98
N LYS A 125 10.43 -21.83 9.72
CA LYS A 125 10.03 -23.20 9.34
C LYS A 125 10.85 -24.27 10.04
N ILE A 126 12.16 -24.07 10.15
CA ILE A 126 13.07 -24.96 10.89
C ILE A 126 12.70 -25.01 12.37
N CYS A 127 12.48 -23.86 13.01
CA CYS A 127 12.06 -23.79 14.42
C CYS A 127 10.72 -24.51 14.63
N ILE A 128 9.74 -24.32 13.74
CA ILE A 128 8.44 -25.01 13.79
C ILE A 128 8.62 -26.53 13.66
N GLY A 129 9.45 -26.99 12.71
CA GLY A 129 9.74 -28.40 12.53
C GLY A 129 10.37 -29.03 13.78
N ALA A 130 11.39 -28.38 14.34
CA ALA A 130 12.03 -28.82 15.58
C ALA A 130 11.04 -28.85 16.76
N ALA A 131 10.20 -27.82 16.89
CA ALA A 131 9.18 -27.73 17.93
C ALA A 131 8.14 -28.86 17.82
N ARG A 132 7.69 -29.19 16.59
CA ARG A 132 6.80 -30.35 16.33
C ARG A 132 7.44 -31.68 16.71
N GLY A 133 8.75 -31.83 16.49
CA GLY A 133 9.50 -33.00 16.95
C GLY A 133 9.47 -33.15 18.47
N LEU A 134 9.70 -32.06 19.21
CA LEU A 134 9.66 -32.06 20.68
C LEU A 134 8.24 -32.23 21.23
N GLU A 135 7.24 -31.61 20.61
CA GLU A 135 5.83 -31.78 20.97
C GLU A 135 5.41 -33.25 20.88
N TYR A 136 5.78 -33.93 19.79
CA TYR A 136 5.51 -35.36 19.61
C TYR A 136 6.17 -36.23 20.70
N LEU A 137 7.39 -35.89 21.13
CA LEU A 137 8.07 -36.58 22.23
C LEU A 137 7.37 -36.32 23.58
N HIS A 138 6.92 -35.09 23.80
CA HIS A 138 6.25 -34.71 25.02
C HIS A 138 4.85 -35.31 25.12
N ASN A 139 4.08 -35.32 24.03
CA ASN A 139 2.69 -35.75 24.00
C ASN A 139 2.42 -36.72 22.84
N PRO A 140 3.02 -37.93 22.84
CA PRO A 140 2.83 -38.88 21.75
C PRO A 140 1.36 -39.34 21.69
N LEU A 141 0.67 -39.02 20.59
CA LEU A 141 -0.72 -39.39 20.36
C LEU A 141 -0.89 -40.93 20.42
N GLY A 142 -1.68 -41.40 21.38
CA GLY A 142 -1.97 -42.82 21.58
C GLY A 142 -1.05 -43.51 22.60
N THR A 143 -1.46 -43.50 23.88
CA THR A 143 -1.05 -44.37 25.01
C THR A 143 0.45 -44.62 25.28
N GLN A 144 1.39 -43.97 24.60
CA GLN A 144 2.84 -44.13 24.79
C GLN A 144 3.40 -43.23 25.90
N GLN A 145 4.59 -43.57 26.42
CA GLN A 145 5.27 -42.82 27.47
C GLN A 145 5.81 -41.48 26.94
N ARG A 146 5.78 -40.44 27.77
CA ARG A 146 6.39 -39.12 27.51
C ARG A 146 7.90 -39.28 27.43
N VAL A 147 8.53 -38.71 26.42
CA VAL A 147 9.99 -38.69 26.25
C VAL A 147 10.50 -37.28 26.53
N LEU A 148 11.52 -37.19 27.38
CA LEU A 148 12.24 -35.96 27.69
C LEU A 148 13.63 -36.06 27.04
N HIS A 149 13.95 -35.13 26.15
CA HIS A 149 15.14 -35.20 25.30
C HIS A 149 16.43 -34.95 26.08
N ARG A 150 16.45 -33.92 26.94
CA ARG A 150 17.55 -33.47 27.82
C ARG A 150 18.78 -32.84 27.15
N ASP A 151 18.96 -32.99 25.85
CA ASP A 151 20.08 -32.38 25.11
C ASP A 151 19.63 -31.62 23.85
N VAL A 152 18.62 -30.76 23.99
CA VAL A 152 18.15 -29.91 22.89
C VAL A 152 19.14 -28.76 22.67
N LYS A 153 19.71 -28.68 21.47
CA LYS A 153 20.65 -27.65 21.01
C LYS A 153 20.69 -27.60 19.48
N SER A 154 21.16 -26.51 18.89
CA SER A 154 21.25 -26.36 17.43
C SER A 154 22.14 -27.42 16.75
N ALA A 155 23.14 -27.97 17.45
CA ALA A 155 23.95 -29.11 16.99
C ALA A 155 23.13 -30.39 16.76
N ASN A 156 22.07 -30.57 17.54
CA ASN A 156 21.18 -31.74 17.54
C ASN A 156 19.89 -31.51 16.73
N VAL A 157 19.78 -30.39 16.03
CA VAL A 157 18.74 -30.15 15.02
C VAL A 157 19.38 -30.33 13.65
N LEU A 158 19.16 -31.49 13.03
CA LEU A 158 19.65 -31.77 11.69
C LEU A 158 18.65 -31.29 10.63
N LEU A 159 19.15 -31.00 9.44
CA LEU A 159 18.38 -30.47 8.31
C LEU A 159 18.47 -31.47 7.15
N ASP A 160 17.31 -31.91 6.67
CA ASP A 160 17.22 -32.78 5.51
C ASP A 160 17.49 -32.01 4.20
N GLN A 161 17.41 -32.69 3.06
CA GLN A 161 17.65 -32.09 1.73
C GLN A 161 16.67 -30.95 1.37
N PHE A 162 15.53 -30.86 2.05
CA PHE A 162 14.48 -29.85 1.86
C PHE A 162 14.49 -28.78 2.95
N TRP A 163 15.53 -28.74 3.81
CA TRP A 163 15.66 -27.84 4.95
C TRP A 163 14.62 -28.08 6.06
N GLU A 164 14.01 -29.26 6.11
CA GLU A 164 13.12 -29.66 7.21
C GLU A 164 13.96 -30.11 8.42
N ALA A 165 13.54 -29.67 9.60
CA ALA A 165 14.25 -29.93 10.85
C ALA A 165 13.96 -31.33 11.41
N LYS A 166 15.00 -31.99 11.92
CA LYS A 166 14.95 -33.30 12.57
C LYS A 166 15.75 -33.31 13.87
N ILE A 167 15.09 -33.62 14.97
CA ILE A 167 15.72 -33.77 16.29
C ILE A 167 16.56 -35.06 16.32
N ALA A 168 17.79 -34.95 16.80
CA ALA A 168 18.79 -36.02 16.87
C ALA A 168 19.40 -36.17 18.28
N ASP A 169 20.15 -37.25 18.48
CA ASP A 169 20.94 -37.57 19.68
C ASP A 169 20.12 -37.85 20.96
N PHE A 170 19.50 -39.03 20.98
CA PHE A 170 18.61 -39.48 22.07
C PHE A 170 19.34 -40.21 23.20
N GLY A 171 20.68 -40.20 23.20
CA GLY A 171 21.48 -40.97 24.15
C GLY A 171 21.21 -40.61 25.61
N LEU A 172 20.86 -39.34 25.88
CA LEU A 172 20.58 -38.86 27.24
C LEU A 172 19.10 -38.92 27.62
N SER A 173 18.20 -39.23 26.69
CA SER A 173 16.75 -39.10 26.87
C SER A 173 16.19 -39.99 27.99
N LYS A 174 15.03 -39.60 28.54
CA LYS A 174 14.30 -40.37 29.57
C LYS A 174 12.82 -40.50 29.25
N MET A 175 12.23 -41.63 29.64
CA MET A 175 10.78 -41.86 29.55
C MET A 175 10.10 -41.61 30.90
N GLY A 176 8.93 -40.97 30.87
CA GLY A 176 8.06 -40.77 32.01
C GLY A 176 6.59 -41.12 31.69
N PRO A 177 5.73 -41.25 32.70
CA PRO A 177 4.29 -41.49 32.48
C PRO A 177 3.63 -40.33 31.73
N ALA A 178 2.98 -40.62 30.59
CA ALA A 178 2.29 -39.59 29.78
C ALA A 178 0.89 -39.23 30.31
N ASN A 179 0.31 -40.07 31.18
CA ASN A 179 -1.02 -39.87 31.76
C ASN A 179 -1.02 -38.94 33.00
N GLN A 180 0.12 -38.35 33.34
CA GLN A 180 0.25 -37.37 34.43
C GLN A 180 0.53 -36.00 33.83
N GLU A 181 -0.26 -35.01 34.25
CA GLU A 181 -0.13 -33.61 33.82
C GLU A 181 1.24 -33.03 34.23
N TYR A 182 1.70 -33.40 35.42
CA TYR A 182 3.02 -33.08 35.96
C TYR A 182 3.88 -34.35 36.04
N THR A 183 4.85 -34.47 35.15
CA THR A 183 5.80 -35.60 35.16
C THR A 183 7.14 -35.13 35.72
N PHE A 184 7.31 -35.20 37.04
CA PHE A 184 8.58 -34.92 37.70
C PHE A 184 9.41 -36.20 37.77
N LEU A 185 10.57 -36.20 37.11
CA LEU A 185 11.53 -37.30 37.20
C LEU A 185 12.74 -36.86 38.03
N VAL A 186 12.95 -37.46 39.20
CA VAL A 186 14.19 -37.28 39.95
C VAL A 186 15.31 -37.97 39.18
N SER A 187 16.31 -37.20 38.75
CA SER A 187 17.41 -37.68 37.92
C SER A 187 18.63 -36.78 38.06
N ASN A 188 19.82 -37.37 38.08
CA ASN A 188 21.07 -36.61 37.98
C ASN A 188 21.00 -35.61 36.81
N ALA A 189 21.36 -34.36 37.07
CA ALA A 189 21.45 -33.30 36.08
C ALA A 189 22.53 -33.64 35.03
N VAL A 190 22.11 -33.77 33.77
CA VAL A 190 23.02 -33.98 32.62
C VAL A 190 22.48 -33.19 31.42
N GLY A 191 23.35 -32.80 30.50
CA GLY A 191 23.03 -32.03 29.31
C GLY A 191 24.18 -31.09 28.94
N THR A 192 24.03 -30.34 27.85
CA THR A 192 25.06 -29.38 27.41
C THR A 192 24.99 -28.06 28.19
N PHE A 193 26.13 -27.63 28.73
CA PHE A 193 26.26 -26.32 29.39
C PHE A 193 25.75 -25.20 28.48
N GLY A 194 25.12 -24.16 29.03
CA GLY A 194 24.50 -23.07 28.25
C GLY A 194 23.13 -23.37 27.64
N TYR A 195 22.67 -24.63 27.64
CA TYR A 195 21.32 -25.04 27.23
C TYR A 195 20.48 -25.59 28.38
N CYS A 196 21.13 -26.21 29.37
CA CYS A 196 20.44 -26.83 30.51
C CYS A 196 19.53 -25.87 31.29
N ASP A 197 18.32 -26.34 31.61
CA ASP A 197 17.40 -25.68 32.52
C ASP A 197 18.05 -25.46 33.90
N PRO A 198 18.20 -24.20 34.38
CA PRO A 198 18.87 -23.91 35.65
C PRO A 198 18.16 -24.56 36.83
N LEU A 199 16.81 -24.63 36.81
CA LEU A 199 16.07 -25.24 37.91
C LEU A 199 16.27 -26.76 37.94
N TYR A 200 16.42 -27.39 36.77
CA TYR A 200 16.78 -28.81 36.69
C TYR A 200 18.19 -29.06 37.23
N MET A 201 19.17 -28.21 36.88
CA MET A 201 20.54 -28.31 37.39
C MET A 201 20.60 -28.17 38.91
N GLU A 202 19.80 -27.28 39.49
CA GLU A 202 19.74 -27.04 40.94
C GLU A 202 18.99 -28.15 41.69
N THR A 203 17.85 -28.61 41.17
CA THR A 203 16.92 -29.50 41.90
C THR A 203 17.06 -30.97 41.56
N ASN A 204 17.74 -31.33 40.46
CA ASN A 204 17.72 -32.67 39.87
C ASN A 204 16.31 -33.18 39.50
N ILE A 205 15.33 -32.27 39.39
CA ILE A 205 13.97 -32.59 38.96
C ILE A 205 13.86 -32.29 37.48
N LEU A 206 13.65 -33.31 36.66
CA LEU A 206 13.50 -33.18 35.22
C LEU A 206 12.01 -33.16 34.83
N THR A 207 11.64 -32.24 33.94
CA THR A 207 10.29 -32.13 33.38
C THR A 207 10.32 -31.81 31.88
N LYS A 208 9.15 -31.78 31.22
CA LYS A 208 9.04 -31.36 29.81
C LYS A 208 9.45 -29.90 29.59
N GLU A 209 9.22 -29.06 30.60
CA GLU A 209 9.59 -27.65 30.62
C GLU A 209 11.12 -27.45 30.61
N SER A 210 11.91 -28.47 30.99
CA SER A 210 13.37 -28.42 30.86
C SER A 210 13.83 -28.49 29.40
N ASP A 211 13.13 -29.26 28.55
CA ASP A 211 13.35 -29.24 27.10
C ASP A 211 12.87 -27.93 26.48
N VAL A 212 11.75 -27.37 26.97
CA VAL A 212 11.23 -26.05 26.53
C VAL A 212 12.28 -24.96 26.76
N TYR A 213 12.90 -24.95 27.94
CA TYR A 213 13.98 -23.99 28.24
C TYR A 213 15.14 -24.13 27.26
N SER A 214 15.59 -25.37 27.04
CA SER A 214 16.68 -25.68 26.11
C SER A 214 16.34 -25.25 24.67
N PHE A 215 15.08 -25.41 24.26
CA PHE A 215 14.58 -24.94 22.96
C PHE A 215 14.54 -23.41 22.87
N GLY A 216 14.17 -22.70 23.95
CA GLY A 216 14.25 -21.25 24.03
C GLY A 216 15.65 -20.72 23.76
N VAL A 217 16.69 -21.44 24.19
CA VAL A 217 18.09 -21.10 23.86
C VAL A 217 18.32 -21.20 22.35
N VAL A 218 17.88 -22.30 21.72
CA VAL A 218 17.99 -22.50 20.26
C VAL A 218 17.26 -21.39 19.49
N LEU A 219 16.10 -20.93 19.95
CA LEU A 219 15.38 -19.82 19.31
C LEU A 219 16.21 -18.53 19.31
N PHE A 220 16.90 -18.21 20.40
CA PHE A 220 17.80 -17.05 20.44
C PHE A 220 19.09 -17.26 19.65
N GLU A 221 19.59 -18.48 19.52
CA GLU A 221 20.70 -18.77 18.60
C GLU A 221 20.30 -18.49 17.15
N VAL A 222 19.07 -18.86 16.77
CA VAL A 222 18.50 -18.61 15.43
C VAL A 222 18.27 -17.12 15.19
N LEU A 223 17.84 -16.36 16.20
CA LEU A 223 17.62 -14.92 16.10
C LEU A 223 18.92 -14.11 16.03
N CYS A 224 19.88 -14.42 16.90
CA CYS A 224 21.13 -13.67 17.06
C CYS A 224 22.24 -14.15 16.11
N GLY A 225 22.06 -15.32 15.48
CA GLY A 225 23.03 -15.90 14.56
C GLY A 225 24.35 -16.32 15.23
N ARG A 226 24.33 -16.66 16.52
CA ARG A 226 25.49 -17.09 17.30
C ARG A 226 25.13 -18.17 18.31
N LEU A 227 26.11 -18.96 18.74
CA LEU A 227 25.92 -20.03 19.70
C LEU A 227 25.76 -19.51 21.14
N SER A 228 25.12 -20.31 21.99
CA SER A 228 24.89 -19.98 23.41
C SER A 228 26.19 -19.85 24.21
N ILE A 229 27.16 -20.71 23.92
CA ILE A 229 28.52 -20.63 24.45
C ILE A 229 29.40 -19.99 23.36
N GLY A 230 29.95 -18.81 23.66
CA GLY A 230 30.87 -18.09 22.79
C GLY A 230 32.17 -18.84 22.53
N LYS A 231 32.99 -18.33 21.59
CA LYS A 231 34.34 -18.87 21.37
C LYS A 231 35.21 -18.61 22.62
N PRO A 232 36.26 -19.42 22.85
CA PRO A 232 37.12 -19.29 24.04
C PRO A 232 37.72 -17.89 24.27
N ASP A 233 37.78 -17.07 23.21
CA ASP A 233 38.40 -15.74 23.18
C ASP A 233 37.41 -14.57 23.42
N GLU A 234 36.12 -14.83 23.62
CA GLU A 234 35.08 -13.81 23.89
C GLU A 234 34.72 -13.71 25.39
N GLU A 235 34.21 -12.56 25.85
CA GLU A 235 33.75 -12.39 27.24
C GLU A 235 32.78 -13.52 27.63
N PRO A 236 32.89 -14.10 28.84
CA PRO A 236 32.21 -15.32 29.24
C PRO A 236 30.74 -15.09 29.63
N ARG A 237 29.97 -14.38 28.80
CA ARG A 237 28.55 -14.16 29.01
C ARG A 237 27.74 -15.11 28.12
N LEU A 238 26.85 -15.87 28.72
CA LEU A 238 25.95 -16.76 28.00
C LEU A 238 24.97 -15.94 27.16
N LEU A 239 24.68 -16.40 25.93
CA LEU A 239 23.69 -15.74 25.06
C LEU A 239 22.35 -15.57 25.76
N THR A 240 21.97 -16.53 26.60
CA THR A 240 20.72 -16.53 27.36
C THR A 240 20.60 -15.34 28.30
N GLU A 241 21.68 -14.93 28.95
CA GLU A 241 21.70 -13.76 29.85
C GLU A 241 21.59 -12.46 29.06
N ILE A 242 22.35 -12.36 27.96
CA ILE A 242 22.33 -11.19 27.07
C ILE A 242 20.93 -11.03 26.46
N ALA A 243 20.37 -12.11 25.91
CA ALA A 243 19.06 -12.11 25.27
C ALA A 243 17.93 -11.70 26.23
N LYS A 244 17.94 -12.21 27.48
CA LYS A 244 16.96 -11.81 28.50
C LYS A 244 17.05 -10.32 28.82
N GLN A 245 18.27 -9.82 29.07
CA GLN A 245 18.48 -8.40 29.37
C GLN A 245 18.08 -7.50 28.21
N SER A 246 18.43 -7.88 26.97
CA SER A 246 18.04 -7.13 25.77
C SER A 246 16.52 -7.13 25.57
N TYR A 247 15.84 -8.27 25.77
CA TYR A 247 14.39 -8.34 25.70
C TYR A 247 13.71 -7.43 26.73
N GLU A 248 14.15 -7.50 28.00
CA GLU A 248 13.57 -6.71 29.10
C GLU A 248 13.81 -5.20 28.95
N LYS A 249 14.92 -4.80 28.31
CA LYS A 249 15.27 -3.39 28.05
C LYS A 249 14.73 -2.86 26.72
N GLY A 250 14.10 -3.69 25.89
CA GLY A 250 13.68 -3.31 24.54
C GLY A 250 14.83 -3.05 23.56
N THR A 251 15.98 -3.68 23.76
CA THR A 251 17.23 -3.51 22.97
C THR A 251 17.58 -4.79 22.21
N LEU A 252 16.57 -5.50 21.70
CA LEU A 252 16.78 -6.74 20.92
C LEU A 252 17.47 -6.46 19.58
N ASP A 253 17.21 -5.31 18.97
CA ASP A 253 17.79 -4.95 17.68
C ASP A 253 19.32 -4.95 17.70
N ASP A 254 19.93 -4.67 18.86
CA ASP A 254 21.39 -4.66 19.04
C ASP A 254 22.03 -6.06 18.95
N ILE A 255 21.24 -7.13 19.11
CA ILE A 255 21.74 -8.51 19.20
C ILE A 255 21.24 -9.41 18.07
N ILE A 256 20.28 -8.95 17.26
CA ILE A 256 19.77 -9.68 16.10
C ILE A 256 20.89 -9.85 15.06
N PHE A 257 20.91 -10.98 14.37
CA PHE A 257 21.86 -11.18 13.29
C PHE A 257 21.66 -10.12 12.18
N ASN A 258 22.69 -9.32 11.90
CA ASN A 258 22.61 -8.20 10.96
C ASN A 258 21.98 -8.55 9.59
N GLY A 259 22.18 -9.79 9.11
CA GLY A 259 21.62 -10.28 7.86
C GLY A 259 20.10 -10.49 7.84
N LEU A 260 19.42 -10.36 8.98
CA LEU A 260 17.96 -10.56 9.11
C LEU A 260 17.15 -9.27 9.16
N HIS A 261 17.71 -8.11 9.58
CA HIS A 261 16.93 -6.89 9.83
C HIS A 261 16.04 -6.48 8.65
N GLN A 262 16.56 -6.53 7.42
CA GLN A 262 15.81 -6.12 6.23
C GLN A 262 14.70 -7.11 5.82
N GLN A 263 14.70 -8.32 6.37
CA GLN A 263 13.74 -9.37 6.03
C GLN A 263 12.56 -9.44 7.00
N MET A 264 12.75 -9.01 8.25
CA MET A 264 11.86 -9.33 9.36
C MET A 264 10.71 -8.34 9.47
N GLU A 265 9.49 -8.84 9.39
CA GLU A 265 8.30 -8.05 9.72
C GLU A 265 8.24 -7.83 11.26
N PRO A 266 7.94 -6.61 11.74
CA PRO A 266 7.99 -6.29 13.17
C PRO A 266 7.10 -7.15 14.07
N LYS A 267 5.87 -7.52 13.65
CA LYS A 267 4.99 -8.42 14.44
C LYS A 267 5.51 -9.85 14.47
N SER A 268 6.10 -10.35 13.38
CA SER A 268 6.77 -11.64 13.29
C SER A 268 7.93 -11.69 14.29
N LEU A 269 8.79 -10.66 14.28
CA LEU A 269 9.89 -10.52 15.25
C LEU A 269 9.38 -10.48 16.70
N LYS A 270 8.37 -9.65 16.97
CA LYS A 270 7.81 -9.50 18.32
C LYS A 270 7.20 -10.80 18.83
N THR A 271 6.46 -11.51 17.98
CA THR A 271 5.84 -12.79 18.33
C THR A 271 6.91 -13.85 18.60
N PHE A 272 7.89 -13.98 17.70
CA PHE A 272 9.01 -14.91 17.85
C PHE A 272 9.84 -14.66 19.12
N SER A 273 10.24 -13.40 19.34
CA SER A 273 11.08 -13.05 20.49
C SER A 273 10.33 -13.19 21.82
N SER A 274 9.02 -12.91 21.84
CA SER A 274 8.16 -13.10 23.02
C SER A 274 8.06 -14.57 23.45
N VAL A 275 7.82 -15.49 22.51
CA VAL A 275 7.75 -16.92 22.82
C VAL A 275 9.13 -17.47 23.22
N ALA A 276 10.20 -17.03 22.56
CA ALA A 276 11.57 -17.40 22.91
C ALA A 276 11.94 -16.95 24.34
N TYR A 277 11.60 -15.71 24.71
CA TYR A 277 11.83 -15.19 26.05
C TYR A 277 11.04 -15.95 27.11
N ARG A 278 9.75 -16.25 26.87
CA ARG A 278 8.94 -17.03 27.81
C ARG A 278 9.45 -18.46 28.00
N CYS A 279 10.02 -19.10 26.97
CA CYS A 279 10.67 -20.39 27.13
C CYS A 279 11.83 -20.34 28.15
N LEU A 280 12.50 -19.20 28.30
CA LEU A 280 13.64 -19.02 29.20
C LEU A 280 13.27 -18.59 30.63
N LYS A 281 11.97 -18.52 30.99
CA LYS A 281 11.55 -18.18 32.36
C LYS A 281 12.11 -19.16 33.38
N ARG A 282 12.40 -18.67 34.58
CA ARG A 282 12.97 -19.51 35.64
C ARG A 282 11.92 -20.49 36.15
N ASP A 283 10.73 -19.99 36.45
CA ASP A 283 9.60 -20.80 36.90
C ASP A 283 9.02 -21.59 35.73
N ARG A 284 8.68 -22.87 35.99
CA ARG A 284 8.31 -23.83 34.93
C ARG A 284 6.89 -23.55 34.43
N GLU A 285 6.03 -23.09 35.33
CA GLU A 285 4.63 -22.78 35.11
C GLU A 285 4.45 -21.55 34.22
N GLU A 286 5.45 -20.68 34.13
CA GLU A 286 5.46 -19.53 33.21
C GLU A 286 5.94 -19.89 31.80
N ARG A 287 6.54 -21.08 31.61
CA ARG A 287 7.02 -21.53 30.31
C ARG A 287 5.85 -22.07 29.49
N PRO A 288 5.78 -21.77 28.18
CA PRO A 288 4.75 -22.31 27.31
C PRO A 288 4.97 -23.82 27.11
N THR A 289 3.89 -24.54 26.81
CA THR A 289 3.99 -25.90 26.27
C THR A 289 4.55 -25.87 24.85
N MET A 290 5.16 -26.96 24.38
CA MET A 290 5.64 -27.02 22.98
C MET A 290 4.51 -26.82 21.95
N ALA A 291 3.27 -27.20 22.27
CA ALA A 291 2.11 -26.92 21.43
C ALA A 291 1.85 -25.41 21.28
N GLN A 292 1.89 -24.66 22.39
CA GLN A 292 1.79 -23.19 22.36
C GLN A 292 2.98 -22.56 21.64
N VAL A 293 4.18 -23.10 21.80
CA VAL A 293 5.36 -22.64 21.06
C VAL A 293 5.15 -22.80 19.55
N ILE A 294 4.61 -23.94 19.10
CA ILE A 294 4.29 -24.17 17.68
C ILE A 294 3.27 -23.16 17.18
N GLU A 295 2.16 -22.97 17.90
CA GLU A 295 1.10 -22.02 17.54
C GLU A 295 1.65 -20.60 17.34
N GLU A 296 2.49 -20.14 18.26
CA GLU A 296 3.07 -18.79 18.17
C GLU A 296 4.14 -18.66 17.09
N LEU A 297 4.93 -19.71 16.83
CA LEU A 297 5.89 -19.71 15.72
C LEU A 297 5.18 -19.76 14.36
N GLU A 298 4.08 -20.50 14.25
CA GLU A 298 3.22 -20.53 13.07
C GLU A 298 2.56 -19.16 12.83
N LEU A 299 2.09 -18.50 13.90
CA LEU A 299 1.57 -17.12 13.82
C LEU A 299 2.67 -16.12 13.39
N ALA A 300 3.90 -16.26 13.90
CA ALA A 300 5.02 -15.44 13.45
C ALA A 300 5.37 -15.68 11.97
N LEU A 301 5.24 -16.91 11.48
CA LEU A 301 5.40 -17.26 10.07
C LEU A 301 4.28 -16.68 9.21
N GLU A 302 3.03 -16.71 9.69
CA GLU A 302 1.89 -16.11 9.00
C GLU A 302 2.07 -14.61 8.81
N TYR A 303 2.46 -13.88 9.86
CA TYR A 303 2.78 -12.45 9.73
C TYR A 303 3.89 -12.18 8.71
N GLN A 304 4.91 -13.04 8.68
CA GLN A 304 6.03 -12.90 7.74
C GLN A 304 5.63 -13.22 6.30
N GLU A 305 4.85 -14.28 6.08
CA GLU A 305 4.39 -14.69 4.75
C GLU A 305 3.35 -13.69 4.21
N SER A 306 2.49 -13.12 5.05
CA SER A 306 1.53 -12.08 4.67
C SER A 306 2.21 -10.76 4.29
N PHE A 307 3.33 -10.43 4.95
CA PHE A 307 4.21 -9.32 4.57
C PHE A 307 4.85 -9.54 3.20
N GLN A 308 5.31 -10.76 2.90
CA GLN A 308 5.95 -11.09 1.63
C GLN A 308 4.98 -11.29 0.46
N SER A 309 3.74 -11.73 0.71
CA SER A 309 2.79 -12.12 -0.33
C SER A 309 1.98 -10.97 -0.95
N GLY A 310 2.04 -9.76 -0.40
CA GLY A 310 1.29 -8.61 -0.92
C GLY A 310 -0.24 -8.81 -0.93
N LYS A 311 -0.80 -9.71 -0.12
CA LYS A 311 -2.26 -9.83 0.07
C LYS A 311 -2.73 -8.70 0.98
N PRO A 312 -3.94 -8.10 0.83
CA PRO A 312 -4.45 -7.12 1.80
C PRO A 312 -4.46 -7.69 3.23
N MET A 313 -4.28 -6.85 4.25
CA MET A 313 -4.30 -7.26 5.66
C MET A 313 -5.72 -7.67 6.06
N GLU A 314 -5.90 -8.78 6.78
CA GLU A 314 -7.26 -9.23 7.14
C GLU A 314 -7.88 -8.34 8.23
N TYR A 315 -9.22 -8.26 8.31
CA TYR A 315 -9.91 -7.38 9.26
C TYR A 315 -9.55 -7.68 10.72
N GLU A 316 -9.34 -8.95 11.07
CA GLU A 316 -8.93 -9.35 12.41
C GLU A 316 -7.58 -8.75 12.82
N GLU A 317 -6.64 -8.61 11.89
CA GLU A 317 -5.32 -8.03 12.14
C GLU A 317 -5.41 -6.51 12.34
N ILE A 318 -6.27 -5.84 11.58
CA ILE A 318 -6.53 -4.40 11.68
C ILE A 318 -7.19 -4.09 13.03
N ILE A 319 -8.17 -4.89 13.45
CA ILE A 319 -8.84 -4.75 14.76
C ILE A 319 -7.85 -4.91 15.92
N ARG A 320 -6.86 -5.81 15.81
CA ARG A 320 -5.81 -5.97 16.83
C ARG A 320 -4.88 -4.75 16.94
N MET A 321 -4.78 -3.95 15.89
CA MET A 321 -4.01 -2.69 15.86
C MET A 321 -4.82 -1.49 16.32
N ALA A 322 -6.14 -1.63 16.44
CA ALA A 322 -7.00 -0.58 16.98
C ALA A 322 -6.67 -0.32 18.45
N ASP A 323 -6.90 0.93 18.87
CA ASP A 323 -6.61 1.39 20.22
C ASP A 323 -7.25 0.48 21.29
N ARG A 324 -6.45 0.09 22.28
CA ARG A 324 -6.88 -0.81 23.37
C ARG A 324 -7.79 -0.11 24.36
N GLU A 325 -7.74 1.22 24.45
CA GLU A 325 -8.60 1.99 25.35
C GLU A 325 -10.06 1.98 24.89
N HIS A 326 -10.30 1.82 23.58
CA HIS A 326 -11.63 1.80 22.97
C HIS A 326 -11.82 0.57 22.06
N PRO A 327 -11.97 -0.64 22.63
CA PRO A 327 -12.11 -1.86 21.84
C PRO A 327 -13.38 -1.81 20.95
N LEU A 328 -13.22 -2.19 19.69
CA LEU A 328 -14.33 -2.25 18.73
C LEU A 328 -15.37 -3.28 19.16
N VAL A 329 -16.58 -2.82 19.47
CA VAL A 329 -17.73 -3.68 19.80
C VAL A 329 -18.56 -3.87 18.54
N TYR A 330 -18.70 -5.12 18.10
CA TYR A 330 -19.56 -5.49 16.98
C TYR A 330 -20.13 -6.89 17.19
N THR A 331 -21.33 -7.13 16.67
CA THR A 331 -22.05 -8.41 16.82
C THR A 331 -22.02 -9.25 15.55
N ASN A 332 -21.72 -8.63 14.40
CA ASN A 332 -21.73 -9.29 13.10
C ASN A 332 -20.83 -8.56 12.08
N LYS A 333 -20.56 -9.25 10.95
CA LYS A 333 -19.67 -8.74 9.89
C LYS A 333 -20.17 -7.46 9.22
N ARG A 334 -21.49 -7.22 9.16
CA ARG A 334 -22.06 -6.01 8.55
C ARG A 334 -21.82 -4.79 9.43
N GLU A 335 -22.01 -4.94 10.75
CA GLU A 335 -21.72 -3.91 11.73
C GLU A 335 -20.23 -3.56 11.75
N LEU A 336 -19.35 -4.58 11.72
CA LEU A 336 -17.91 -4.37 11.59
C LEU A 336 -17.55 -3.56 10.33
N LYS A 337 -18.12 -3.92 9.17
CA LYS A 337 -17.88 -3.17 7.93
C LYS A 337 -18.35 -1.72 8.01
N LEU A 338 -19.49 -1.46 8.66
CA LEU A 338 -19.98 -0.10 8.87
C LEU A 338 -19.01 0.71 9.73
N LEU A 339 -18.53 0.13 10.84
CA LEU A 339 -17.53 0.77 11.71
C LEU A 339 -16.23 1.07 10.94
N LEU A 340 -15.71 0.10 10.19
CA LEU A 340 -14.51 0.29 9.37
C LEU A 340 -14.75 1.30 8.24
N SER A 341 -15.97 1.44 7.72
CA SER A 341 -16.29 2.48 6.72
C SER A 341 -16.31 3.88 7.33
N SER A 342 -16.77 4.02 8.58
CA SER A 342 -16.68 5.27 9.34
C SER A 342 -15.24 5.62 9.73
N GLY A 343 -14.39 4.60 9.87
CA GLY A 343 -12.97 4.72 10.15
C GLY A 343 -12.61 4.55 11.62
N ILE A 344 -11.36 4.16 11.87
CA ILE A 344 -10.83 3.84 13.19
C ILE A 344 -9.38 4.30 13.33
N LEU A 345 -8.99 4.68 14.56
CA LEU A 345 -7.58 4.88 14.90
C LEU A 345 -6.88 3.54 15.14
N VAL A 346 -5.71 3.40 14.55
CA VAL A 346 -4.84 2.22 14.66
C VAL A 346 -3.38 2.66 14.88
N ASP A 347 -2.51 1.71 15.20
CA ASP A 347 -1.07 1.98 15.37
C ASP A 347 -0.80 3.05 16.45
N TRP A 348 -1.42 2.87 17.63
CA TRP A 348 -1.31 3.78 18.78
C TRP A 348 -1.78 5.22 18.46
N GLY A 349 -2.78 5.36 17.58
CA GLY A 349 -3.35 6.66 17.22
C GLY A 349 -2.58 7.40 16.13
N ARG A 350 -1.52 6.80 15.56
CA ARG A 350 -0.69 7.44 14.53
C ARG A 350 -1.27 7.31 13.12
N ARG A 351 -2.22 6.38 12.94
CA ARG A 351 -2.85 6.09 11.65
C ARG A 351 -4.36 6.01 11.80
N TRP A 352 -5.07 6.46 10.78
CA TRP A 352 -6.51 6.31 10.62
C TRP A 352 -6.78 5.36 9.46
N PHE A 353 -7.49 4.26 9.73
CA PHE A 353 -7.89 3.28 8.73
C PHE A 353 -9.38 3.42 8.42
N SER A 354 -9.76 3.36 7.15
CA SER A 354 -11.17 3.24 6.76
C SER A 354 -11.39 2.41 5.49
N LEU A 355 -12.65 2.09 5.19
CA LEU A 355 -13.07 1.45 3.94
C LEU A 355 -13.75 2.45 3.01
N SER A 356 -13.38 2.42 1.74
CA SER A 356 -14.11 3.12 0.68
C SER A 356 -15.48 2.48 0.41
N LYS A 357 -16.31 3.14 -0.41
CA LYS A 357 -17.62 2.62 -0.86
C LYS A 357 -17.54 1.25 -1.56
N LYS A 358 -16.39 0.92 -2.16
CA LYS A 358 -16.12 -0.37 -2.80
C LYS A 358 -15.39 -1.36 -1.89
N GLU A 359 -15.35 -1.08 -0.58
CA GLU A 359 -14.63 -1.87 0.43
C GLU A 359 -13.12 -1.99 0.18
N GLN A 360 -12.54 -1.05 -0.57
CA GLN A 360 -11.08 -0.94 -0.72
C GLN A 360 -10.50 -0.14 0.46
N TYR A 361 -9.28 -0.46 0.86
CA TYR A 361 -8.67 0.08 2.07
C TYR A 361 -8.20 1.51 1.83
N CYS A 362 -8.54 2.39 2.76
CA CYS A 362 -8.08 3.77 2.85
C CYS A 362 -7.21 3.91 4.09
N GLU A 363 -6.18 4.74 4.01
CA GLU A 363 -5.26 4.97 5.11
C GLU A 363 -4.96 6.47 5.20
N MET A 364 -4.85 7.00 6.40
CA MET A 364 -4.29 8.32 6.65
C MET A 364 -3.24 8.23 7.74
N ILE A 365 -2.11 8.89 7.51
CA ILE A 365 -0.98 8.96 8.44
C ILE A 365 -0.96 10.35 9.05
N SER A 366 -0.90 10.42 10.38
CA SER A 366 -0.92 11.67 11.14
C SER A 366 0.29 12.55 10.79
N ALA A 367 0.09 13.88 10.84
CA ALA A 367 1.17 14.85 10.72
C ALA A 367 2.28 14.67 11.78
N SER A 368 1.98 14.00 12.91
CA SER A 368 2.97 13.68 13.95
C SER A 368 4.12 12.79 13.47
N GLU A 369 3.94 12.08 12.35
CA GLU A 369 4.99 11.26 11.73
C GLU A 369 5.86 12.07 10.74
N PHE A 370 5.60 13.38 10.56
CA PHE A 370 6.35 14.22 9.62
C PHE A 370 7.64 14.75 10.25
N SER A 371 8.64 15.01 9.41
CA SER A 371 9.88 15.69 9.81
C SER A 371 9.85 17.16 9.42
N PHE A 372 9.86 18.06 10.39
CA PHE A 372 9.83 19.50 10.15
C PHE A 372 11.26 20.06 10.15
N LYS A 373 11.63 20.83 9.11
CA LYS A 373 13.00 21.39 9.01
C LYS A 373 13.29 22.41 10.10
N ASP A 374 12.30 23.21 10.48
CA ASP A 374 12.34 24.04 11.67
C ASP A 374 11.22 23.63 12.63
N PRO A 375 11.50 22.80 13.65
CA PRO A 375 10.48 22.36 14.60
C PRO A 375 9.90 23.50 15.46
N LYS A 376 10.56 24.67 15.50
CA LYS A 376 10.15 25.78 16.38
C LYS A 376 8.95 26.56 15.87
N ILE A 377 8.65 26.45 14.57
CA ILE A 377 7.50 27.10 13.94
C ILE A 377 6.22 26.26 14.04
N ILE A 378 6.30 25.03 14.58
CA ILE A 378 5.18 24.11 14.69
C ILE A 378 4.63 24.12 16.11
N GLU A 379 3.36 24.44 16.25
CA GLU A 379 2.60 24.27 17.48
C GLU A 379 1.67 23.06 17.34
N TRP A 380 1.67 22.15 18.33
CA TRP A 380 0.74 21.03 18.34
C TRP A 380 -0.51 21.45 19.11
N VAL A 381 -1.66 21.44 18.42
CA VAL A 381 -2.93 21.90 18.97
C VAL A 381 -4.00 20.81 18.87
N PRO A 382 -4.87 20.66 19.88
CA PRO A 382 -6.03 19.80 19.77
C PRO A 382 -7.09 20.44 18.87
N ASP A 383 -7.73 19.64 18.01
CA ASP A 383 -8.88 20.07 17.21
C ASP A 383 -10.01 19.04 17.33
N GLN A 384 -11.20 19.46 17.74
CA GLN A 384 -12.34 18.56 18.00
C GLN A 384 -12.91 17.93 16.72
N ASN A 385 -12.58 18.47 15.55
CA ASN A 385 -13.02 17.99 14.25
C ASN A 385 -11.94 17.18 13.53
N SER A 386 -10.76 17.02 14.13
CA SER A 386 -9.69 16.15 13.64
C SER A 386 -9.96 14.68 13.96
N ARG A 387 -9.47 13.79 13.10
CA ARG A 387 -9.42 12.34 13.34
C ARG A 387 -8.33 11.97 14.35
N PHE A 388 -7.33 12.84 14.52
CA PHE A 388 -6.21 12.66 15.45
C PHE A 388 -6.33 13.59 16.65
N SER A 389 -5.72 13.20 17.78
CA SER A 389 -5.80 13.97 19.04
C SER A 389 -5.16 15.36 18.94
N GLU A 390 -4.11 15.50 18.14
CA GLU A 390 -3.38 16.75 17.91
C GLU A 390 -3.08 16.90 16.42
N VAL A 391 -3.01 18.15 15.96
CA VAL A 391 -2.65 18.54 14.60
C VAL A 391 -1.53 19.58 14.62
N ALA A 392 -0.78 19.68 13.53
CA ALA A 392 0.31 20.65 13.43
C ALA A 392 -0.22 22.02 12.98
N LYS A 393 -0.11 23.05 13.81
CA LYS A 393 -0.37 24.46 13.48
C LYS A 393 0.91 25.12 12.98
N ILE A 394 0.80 25.82 11.85
CA ILE A 394 1.85 26.67 11.29
C ILE A 394 1.27 28.08 11.15
N GLU A 395 1.90 29.05 11.82
CA GLU A 395 1.42 30.43 11.91
C GLU A 395 1.27 31.11 10.53
N ARG A 396 2.19 30.84 9.62
CA ARG A 396 2.15 31.35 8.25
C ARG A 396 2.33 30.20 7.29
N ALA A 397 1.36 29.99 6.42
CA ALA A 397 1.40 28.88 5.47
C ALA A 397 2.61 28.97 4.51
N GLU A 398 3.12 30.17 4.22
CA GLU A 398 4.37 30.42 3.49
C GLU A 398 5.62 29.77 4.14
N ASP A 399 5.59 29.50 5.45
CA ASP A 399 6.70 28.88 6.18
C ASP A 399 6.64 27.33 6.14
N MET A 400 5.75 26.75 5.31
CA MET A 400 5.57 25.31 5.18
C MET A 400 6.80 24.64 4.55
N ASN A 401 7.74 24.22 5.40
CA ASN A 401 8.94 23.48 4.98
C ASN A 401 9.06 22.13 5.70
N ILE A 402 8.28 21.18 5.20
CA ILE A 402 8.08 19.86 5.82
C ILE A 402 8.69 18.80 4.92
N GLU A 403 9.49 17.91 5.50
CA GLU A 403 9.88 16.65 4.87
C GLU A 403 9.02 15.51 5.41
N VAL A 404 8.35 14.82 4.50
CA VAL A 404 7.58 13.64 4.83
C VAL A 404 8.33 12.44 4.29
N ASP A 405 8.67 11.52 5.18
CA ASP A 405 9.15 10.18 4.88
C ASP A 405 8.22 9.20 5.62
N ILE A 406 7.20 8.72 4.92
CA ILE A 406 6.17 7.85 5.51
C ILE A 406 6.01 6.57 4.70
N GLU A 407 5.79 5.46 5.40
CA GLU A 407 5.53 4.15 4.82
C GLU A 407 4.08 3.75 5.13
N THR A 408 3.30 3.47 4.09
CA THR A 408 1.93 2.94 4.24
C THR A 408 1.97 1.47 4.65
N ILE A 409 0.89 0.95 5.24
CA ILE A 409 0.86 -0.47 5.67
C ILE A 409 -0.46 -1.18 5.31
N PHE A 410 -1.50 -0.42 4.96
CA PHE A 410 -2.82 -0.96 4.63
C PHE A 410 -3.10 -0.97 3.13
N LEU A 411 -2.32 -0.29 2.30
CA LEU A 411 -2.67 -0.14 0.88
C LEU A 411 -2.71 -1.49 0.18
N THR A 412 -3.75 -1.67 -0.63
CA THR A 412 -3.96 -2.92 -1.36
C THR A 412 -3.09 -2.96 -2.61
N PRO A 413 -2.23 -3.99 -2.79
CA PRO A 413 -1.39 -4.08 -3.97
C PRO A 413 -2.21 -4.27 -5.25
N GLY A 414 -1.77 -3.65 -6.34
CA GLY A 414 -2.43 -3.62 -7.64
C GLY A 414 -3.49 -2.52 -7.79
N ILE A 415 -3.78 -1.76 -6.73
CA ILE A 415 -4.70 -0.61 -6.79
C ILE A 415 -3.90 0.69 -6.98
N THR A 416 -4.42 1.58 -7.83
CA THR A 416 -3.93 2.97 -7.94
C THR A 416 -4.49 3.78 -6.79
N TYR A 417 -3.61 4.41 -6.02
CA TYR A 417 -3.95 5.31 -4.93
C TYR A 417 -3.55 6.74 -5.27
N ALA A 418 -4.37 7.70 -4.84
CA ALA A 418 -4.04 9.11 -4.80
C ALA A 418 -3.67 9.50 -3.35
N ALA A 419 -2.59 10.25 -3.20
CA ALA A 419 -2.14 10.82 -1.93
C ALA A 419 -2.61 12.28 -1.84
N TYR A 420 -3.22 12.64 -0.71
CA TYR A 420 -3.75 13.96 -0.43
C TYR A 420 -3.11 14.52 0.84
N LEU A 421 -2.66 15.77 0.79
CA LEU A 421 -2.41 16.53 2.02
C LEU A 421 -3.75 16.96 2.59
N VAL A 422 -3.96 16.75 3.88
CA VAL A 422 -5.17 17.18 4.59
C VAL A 422 -4.84 18.34 5.51
N PHE A 423 -5.50 19.46 5.26
CA PHE A 423 -5.21 20.71 5.95
C PHE A 423 -6.45 21.60 6.10
N LYS A 424 -6.36 22.63 6.93
CA LYS A 424 -7.43 23.62 7.16
C LYS A 424 -6.80 24.99 7.41
N PHE A 425 -7.41 26.05 6.87
CA PHE A 425 -7.02 27.43 7.21
C PHE A 425 -7.63 27.84 8.56
N PHE A 426 -6.85 28.56 9.34
CA PHE A 426 -7.23 29.07 10.65
C PHE A 426 -6.95 30.57 10.67
N ASP A 427 -7.94 31.35 11.05
CA ASP A 427 -7.86 32.80 11.12
C ASP A 427 -8.12 33.22 12.58
N GLU A 428 -7.16 33.89 13.21
CA GLU A 428 -7.25 34.29 14.63
C GLU A 428 -8.34 35.36 14.87
N ASP A 429 -8.72 36.09 13.81
CA ASP A 429 -9.59 37.27 13.88
C ASP A 429 -11.10 36.97 14.01
N ASN A 430 -11.55 35.71 13.95
CA ASN A 430 -12.97 35.34 14.06
C ASN A 430 -13.40 34.82 15.44
N SER A 431 -12.59 35.02 16.49
CA SER A 431 -12.93 34.58 17.86
C SER A 431 -13.74 35.58 18.70
N GLU A 432 -14.10 36.74 18.15
CA GLU A 432 -14.90 37.77 18.85
C GLU A 432 -16.15 38.19 18.04
N ASP A 433 -17.11 37.28 17.74
CA ASP A 433 -18.51 37.70 17.43
C ASP A 433 -19.52 36.52 17.38
N SER A 434 -19.53 35.65 18.39
CA SER A 434 -20.65 34.72 18.59
C SER A 434 -21.16 34.67 20.04
N ASP A 435 -21.18 35.82 20.70
CA ASP A 435 -21.84 36.03 21.99
C ASP A 435 -23.11 36.89 21.81
N HIS A 436 -24.00 36.45 20.92
CA HIS A 436 -25.38 36.94 20.88
C HIS A 436 -26.34 35.79 21.14
N ASN A 437 -26.62 35.63 22.44
CA ASN A 437 -27.83 35.03 22.99
C ASN A 437 -29.06 35.34 22.14
N PHE A 438 -29.65 34.31 21.55
CA PHE A 438 -31.09 34.28 21.31
C PHE A 438 -31.63 32.91 21.74
N ASP A 439 -32.11 32.88 22.98
CA ASP A 439 -33.19 31.98 23.39
C ASP A 439 -34.41 32.23 22.48
N HIS A 440 -34.88 31.20 21.80
CA HIS A 440 -36.33 30.94 21.70
C HIS A 440 -36.61 29.52 21.21
N ASP A 441 -37.34 28.78 22.05
CA ASP A 441 -38.13 27.60 21.72
C ASP A 441 -38.97 27.79 20.44
N SER A 442 -38.95 26.81 19.53
CA SER A 442 -40.15 26.09 19.05
C SER A 442 -39.88 25.19 17.83
N ASP A 443 -40.29 23.93 17.99
CA ASP A 443 -41.00 23.03 17.08
C ASP A 443 -40.79 23.03 15.55
N ASP A 444 -40.65 21.80 15.04
CA ASP A 444 -41.02 21.31 13.71
C ASP A 444 -40.48 22.02 12.45
N SER A 445 -39.54 21.38 11.76
CA SER A 445 -39.87 20.65 10.51
C SER A 445 -38.62 20.18 9.76
N HIS A 446 -38.77 18.99 9.16
CA HIS A 446 -37.83 18.37 8.24
C HIS A 446 -37.27 19.33 7.18
N THR A 447 -36.02 19.76 7.37
CA THR A 447 -35.19 20.27 6.27
C THR A 447 -34.36 19.12 5.73
N VAL A 448 -34.70 18.72 4.51
CA VAL A 448 -33.87 17.89 3.65
C VAL A 448 -32.47 18.52 3.63
N LYS A 449 -31.45 17.81 4.13
CA LYS A 449 -30.04 18.17 3.91
C LYS A 449 -29.82 18.19 2.40
N SER A 450 -29.96 19.36 1.79
CA SER A 450 -29.39 19.63 0.48
C SER A 450 -27.91 19.35 0.59
N GLU A 451 -27.39 18.45 -0.24
CA GLU A 451 -25.95 18.28 -0.45
C GLU A 451 -25.38 19.65 -0.80
N MET A 452 -24.79 20.35 0.17
CA MET A 452 -23.96 21.52 -0.10
C MET A 452 -22.71 20.96 -0.79
N LEU A 453 -22.68 21.09 -2.12
CA LEU A 453 -21.47 20.88 -2.89
C LEU A 453 -20.51 22.00 -2.48
N PHE A 454 -19.50 21.67 -1.67
CA PHE A 454 -18.43 22.60 -1.33
C PHE A 454 -17.60 22.89 -2.59
N GLU A 455 -17.32 24.17 -2.86
CA GLU A 455 -16.61 24.61 -4.06
C GLU A 455 -15.09 24.45 -3.87
N PRO A 456 -14.34 24.07 -4.93
CA PRO A 456 -12.90 23.91 -4.84
C PRO A 456 -12.21 25.27 -4.59
N LEU A 457 -11.18 25.29 -3.75
CA LEU A 457 -10.43 26.48 -3.39
C LEU A 457 -9.07 26.53 -4.10
N TYR A 458 -8.64 27.70 -4.57
CA TYR A 458 -7.30 27.91 -5.09
C TYR A 458 -6.27 28.03 -3.96
N VAL A 459 -5.18 27.27 -4.08
CA VAL A 459 -4.18 27.08 -3.01
C VAL A 459 -2.74 27.21 -3.53
N GLY A 460 -2.44 26.68 -4.71
CA GLY A 460 -1.10 26.76 -5.31
C GLY A 460 0.01 26.17 -4.44
N LEU A 461 -0.15 24.91 -3.99
CA LEU A 461 0.84 24.20 -3.16
C LEU A 461 2.01 23.70 -4.00
N GLN A 462 3.22 24.17 -3.68
CA GLN A 462 4.46 23.72 -4.30
C GLN A 462 5.14 22.63 -3.47
N TYR A 463 5.51 21.53 -4.12
CA TYR A 463 6.17 20.39 -3.48
C TYR A 463 7.15 19.70 -4.42
N LYS A 464 7.99 18.83 -3.87
CA LYS A 464 9.02 18.10 -4.61
C LYS A 464 9.23 16.72 -4.01
N PHE A 465 9.31 15.70 -4.85
CA PHE A 465 9.72 14.35 -4.42
C PHE A 465 11.24 14.27 -4.32
N LYS A 466 11.78 13.58 -3.31
CA LYS A 466 13.25 13.50 -3.09
C LYS A 466 14.04 12.99 -4.31
N ASP A 467 13.46 12.05 -5.06
CA ASP A 467 14.05 11.50 -6.30
C ASP A 467 13.71 12.30 -7.58
N ALA A 468 12.84 13.29 -7.49
CA ALA A 468 12.48 14.17 -8.59
C ALA A 468 13.40 15.40 -8.58
N GLY A 469 13.95 15.79 -9.74
CA GLY A 469 14.79 16.98 -9.86
C GLY A 469 14.00 18.30 -9.84
N GLU A 470 12.71 18.24 -10.14
CA GLU A 470 11.84 19.38 -10.43
C GLU A 470 10.70 19.50 -9.40
N PHE A 471 10.19 20.72 -9.21
CA PHE A 471 9.01 20.98 -8.38
C PHE A 471 7.73 20.61 -9.12
N SER A 472 6.70 20.27 -8.37
CA SER A 472 5.32 20.07 -8.81
C SER A 472 4.42 21.02 -8.05
N VAL A 473 3.30 21.42 -8.68
CA VAL A 473 2.33 22.34 -8.09
C VAL A 473 0.95 21.71 -8.15
N SER A 474 0.23 21.76 -7.02
CA SER A 474 -1.17 21.38 -6.92
C SER A 474 -1.99 22.64 -6.66
N TYR A 475 -2.95 22.94 -7.52
CA TYR A 475 -3.62 24.25 -7.52
C TYR A 475 -4.92 24.29 -6.71
N LEU A 476 -5.72 23.23 -6.78
CA LEU A 476 -7.08 23.22 -6.23
C LEU A 476 -7.19 22.24 -5.06
N ALA A 477 -7.80 22.69 -3.97
CA ALA A 477 -8.16 21.85 -2.84
C ALA A 477 -9.69 21.66 -2.76
N GLU A 478 -10.13 20.45 -2.45
CA GLU A 478 -11.54 20.11 -2.23
C GLU A 478 -11.85 20.19 -0.74
N GLN A 479 -12.88 20.95 -0.38
CA GLN A 479 -13.33 21.02 1.01
C GLN A 479 -14.13 19.76 1.38
N ILE A 480 -13.80 19.21 2.54
CA ILE A 480 -14.47 18.06 3.17
C ILE A 480 -15.12 18.51 4.49
N ASP A 481 -15.75 17.56 5.18
CA ASP A 481 -16.52 17.84 6.41
C ASP A 481 -15.71 18.64 7.46
N ASN A 482 -16.41 19.51 8.19
CA ASN A 482 -15.88 20.32 9.29
C ASN A 482 -14.75 21.31 8.92
N GLY A 483 -14.65 21.66 7.63
CA GLY A 483 -13.74 22.68 7.12
C GLY A 483 -12.33 22.18 6.81
N TRP A 484 -12.07 20.88 6.92
CA TRP A 484 -10.84 20.28 6.38
C TRP A 484 -10.87 20.31 4.86
N MET A 485 -9.70 20.27 4.24
CA MET A 485 -9.53 20.26 2.78
C MET A 485 -8.54 19.18 2.35
N LEU A 486 -8.76 18.65 1.15
CA LEU A 486 -7.90 17.69 0.48
C LEU A 486 -7.25 18.34 -0.74
N ILE A 487 -5.92 18.27 -0.82
CA ILE A 487 -5.20 18.65 -2.04
C ILE A 487 -4.36 17.47 -2.54
N GLU A 488 -4.63 17.05 -3.78
CA GLU A 488 -3.98 15.89 -4.39
C GLU A 488 -2.51 16.18 -4.69
N LEU A 489 -1.61 15.30 -4.26
CA LEU A 489 -0.16 15.44 -4.45
C LEU A 489 0.37 14.54 -5.56
N CYS A 490 -0.09 13.29 -5.60
CA CYS A 490 0.36 12.34 -6.61
C CYS A 490 -0.56 11.12 -6.67
N GLN A 491 -0.46 10.40 -7.78
CA GLN A 491 -1.03 9.07 -7.92
C GLN A 491 0.08 8.03 -8.06
N PHE A 492 -0.13 6.85 -7.49
CA PHE A 492 0.81 5.74 -7.62
C PHE A 492 0.10 4.39 -7.60
N ILE A 493 0.70 3.41 -8.27
CA ILE A 493 0.25 2.02 -8.19
C ILE A 493 0.90 1.38 -6.97
N SER A 494 0.09 0.90 -6.03
CA SER A 494 0.60 0.13 -4.90
C SER A 494 1.14 -1.21 -5.40
N HIS A 495 2.45 -1.46 -5.31
CA HIS A 495 3.08 -2.72 -5.74
C HIS A 495 3.35 -3.70 -4.58
N LYS A 496 3.34 -3.19 -3.34
CA LYS A 496 3.52 -3.92 -2.07
C LYS A 496 2.56 -3.32 -1.05
N LYS A 497 2.28 -4.04 0.06
CA LYS A 497 1.43 -3.52 1.16
C LYS A 497 1.95 -2.21 1.75
N ALA A 498 3.23 -1.95 1.55
CA ALA A 498 3.89 -0.74 1.97
C ALA A 498 4.42 0.06 0.78
N ALA A 499 4.07 1.34 0.76
CA ALA A 499 4.54 2.34 -0.18
C ALA A 499 5.21 3.48 0.59
N LYS A 500 6.42 3.85 0.17
CA LYS A 500 7.22 4.90 0.81
C LYS A 500 7.01 6.22 0.07
N LEU A 501 6.43 7.21 0.73
CA LEU A 501 6.24 8.55 0.17
C LEU A 501 7.29 9.51 0.74
N GLU A 502 8.15 10.02 -0.15
CA GLU A 502 9.19 10.99 0.18
C GLU A 502 8.93 12.33 -0.52
N VAL A 503 8.34 13.29 0.20
CA VAL A 503 7.97 14.60 -0.35
C VAL A 503 8.44 15.74 0.55
N SER A 504 8.89 16.83 -0.06
CA SER A 504 9.16 18.10 0.61
C SER A 504 8.17 19.16 0.13
N PHE A 505 7.49 19.82 1.05
CA PHE A 505 6.65 20.98 0.77
C PHE A 505 7.50 22.25 0.89
N ASP A 506 7.27 23.22 0.00
CA ASP A 506 8.09 24.44 -0.11
C ASP A 506 7.30 25.71 0.23
N SER A 507 6.13 25.89 -0.38
CA SER A 507 5.26 27.04 -0.13
C SER A 507 3.83 26.78 -0.59
N ILE A 508 2.91 27.60 -0.10
CA ILE A 508 1.48 27.61 -0.43
C ILE A 508 1.07 29.08 -0.63
N HIS A 509 0.28 29.38 -1.66
CA HIS A 509 0.01 30.75 -2.07
C HIS A 509 -1.17 31.37 -1.28
N VAL A 510 -1.10 31.29 0.06
CA VAL A 510 -2.13 31.80 1.00
C VAL A 510 -1.44 32.37 2.25
N ARG A 511 -1.95 33.48 2.79
CA ARG A 511 -1.33 34.23 3.91
C ARG A 511 -1.84 33.86 5.31
N ASP A 512 -2.69 32.85 5.41
CA ASP A 512 -3.36 32.49 6.66
C ASP A 512 -2.53 31.45 7.44
N SER A 513 -2.90 31.23 8.70
CA SER A 513 -2.37 30.12 9.48
C SER A 513 -2.99 28.80 8.98
N ILE A 514 -2.22 27.72 9.06
CA ILE A 514 -2.63 26.41 8.53
C ILE A 514 -2.51 25.32 9.59
N LEU A 515 -3.55 24.51 9.71
CA LEU A 515 -3.55 23.26 10.47
C LEU A 515 -3.35 22.10 9.50
N ILE A 516 -2.44 21.18 9.84
CA ILE A 516 -2.17 19.98 9.05
C ILE A 516 -2.53 18.76 9.88
N GLU A 517 -3.47 17.97 9.36
CA GLU A 517 -3.92 16.74 10.01
C GLU A 517 -3.04 15.54 9.63
N GLY A 518 -2.63 15.47 8.36
CA GLY A 518 -1.80 14.38 7.87
C GLY A 518 -1.87 14.19 6.35
N ILE A 519 -1.44 13.01 5.89
CA ILE A 519 -1.54 12.59 4.49
C ILE A 519 -2.49 11.41 4.36
N GLN A 520 -3.50 11.55 3.50
CA GLN A 520 -4.54 10.56 3.26
C GLN A 520 -4.34 9.89 1.90
N PHE A 521 -4.50 8.56 1.87
CA PHE A 521 -4.38 7.71 0.70
C PHE A 521 -5.74 7.12 0.34
N LEU A 522 -6.26 7.48 -0.83
CA LEU A 522 -7.56 7.04 -1.33
C LEU A 522 -7.42 6.26 -2.64
N PRO A 523 -8.16 5.15 -2.82
CA PRO A 523 -8.14 4.41 -4.07
C PRO A 523 -8.80 5.23 -5.18
N VAL A 524 -8.13 5.32 -6.33
CA VAL A 524 -8.64 6.06 -7.50
C VAL A 524 -9.67 5.21 -8.22
N GLU A 525 -10.91 5.72 -8.34
CA GLU A 525 -11.93 5.06 -9.14
C GLU A 525 -11.67 5.28 -10.64
N LEU A 526 -11.34 4.21 -11.35
CA LEU A 526 -11.20 4.22 -12.81
C LEU A 526 -12.59 4.51 -13.42
N ALA A 527 -12.83 5.77 -13.80
CA ALA A 527 -13.90 6.06 -14.74
C ALA A 527 -13.53 5.37 -16.06
N ILE A 528 -14.37 4.42 -16.49
CA ILE A 528 -14.34 3.96 -17.88
C ILE A 528 -14.57 5.22 -18.70
N GLU A 529 -13.56 5.67 -19.45
CA GLU A 529 -13.74 6.72 -20.44
C GLU A 529 -14.84 6.19 -21.37
N GLU A 530 -16.05 6.75 -21.27
CA GLU A 530 -17.02 6.60 -22.34
C GLU A 530 -16.30 7.10 -23.60
N GLU A 531 -16.09 6.18 -24.55
CA GLU A 531 -15.52 6.54 -25.84
C GLU A 531 -16.21 7.82 -26.33
N PRO A 532 -15.46 8.81 -26.82
CA PRO A 532 -16.03 10.07 -27.26
C PRO A 532 -17.21 9.76 -28.16
N VAL A 533 -18.42 10.13 -27.72
CA VAL A 533 -19.66 9.87 -28.45
C VAL A 533 -19.39 10.23 -29.89
N ALA A 534 -19.37 9.20 -30.73
CA ALA A 534 -19.07 9.36 -32.13
C ALA A 534 -20.07 10.37 -32.66
N VAL A 535 -19.61 11.59 -32.95
CA VAL A 535 -20.19 12.35 -34.05
C VAL A 535 -19.78 11.56 -35.28
N ASP A 536 -20.66 10.62 -35.59
CA ASP A 536 -20.64 9.76 -36.76
C ASP A 536 -20.88 10.67 -37.97
N ASN A 537 -19.81 11.30 -38.45
CA ASN A 537 -19.82 12.05 -39.72
C ASN A 537 -19.80 11.10 -40.94
N SER A 538 -20.10 9.82 -40.74
CA SER A 538 -20.11 8.79 -41.78
C SER A 538 -21.27 7.83 -41.63
N ASN A 539 -22.49 8.36 -41.47
CA ASN A 539 -23.67 7.60 -41.83
C ASN A 539 -24.60 8.46 -42.69
N THR A 540 -24.50 8.25 -44.00
CA THR A 540 -25.61 8.46 -44.95
C THR A 540 -26.76 7.47 -44.69
N MET A 541 -27.16 7.33 -43.42
CA MET A 541 -28.44 6.74 -43.04
C MET A 541 -29.47 7.85 -43.20
N ILE A 542 -30.50 7.58 -44.01
CA ILE A 542 -31.62 8.49 -44.18
C ILE A 542 -32.29 8.64 -42.81
N ASP A 543 -32.09 9.76 -42.10
CA ASP A 543 -32.84 10.06 -40.89
C ASP A 543 -34.32 10.19 -41.29
N THR A 544 -35.07 9.12 -41.05
CA THR A 544 -36.49 9.01 -41.44
C THR A 544 -37.41 9.93 -40.64
N LYS A 545 -36.91 10.59 -39.58
CA LYS A 545 -37.68 11.51 -38.72
C LYS A 545 -37.19 12.96 -38.79
N TRP A 546 -36.40 13.33 -39.81
CA TRP A 546 -35.83 14.67 -39.97
C TRP A 546 -36.87 15.82 -39.90
N GLU A 547 -38.09 15.57 -40.38
CA GLU A 547 -39.19 16.56 -40.39
C GLU A 547 -39.58 17.03 -38.98
N GLN A 548 -39.42 16.17 -37.96
CA GLN A 548 -39.71 16.50 -36.57
C GLN A 548 -38.56 17.26 -35.89
N LYS A 549 -37.35 17.15 -36.46
CA LYS A 549 -36.11 17.70 -35.92
C LYS A 549 -35.72 19.04 -36.55
N LEU A 550 -36.30 19.41 -37.69
CA LEU A 550 -36.06 20.70 -38.32
C LEU A 550 -36.71 21.82 -37.48
N PRO A 551 -35.95 22.82 -36.98
CA PRO A 551 -36.50 23.90 -36.17
C PRO A 551 -37.58 24.68 -36.92
N ARG A 552 -38.67 25.04 -36.26
CA ARG A 552 -39.81 25.76 -36.89
C ARG A 552 -39.42 27.14 -37.42
N ASP A 553 -38.38 27.74 -36.84
CA ASP A 553 -37.84 29.05 -37.18
C ASP A 553 -36.61 28.99 -38.12
N TYR A 554 -36.40 27.87 -38.83
CA TYR A 554 -35.28 27.69 -39.77
C TYR A 554 -35.16 28.81 -40.82
N GLN A 555 -36.27 29.45 -41.20
CA GLN A 555 -36.29 30.55 -42.16
C GLN A 555 -35.48 31.76 -41.69
N TYR A 556 -35.48 32.04 -40.38
CA TYR A 556 -34.65 33.09 -39.79
C TYR A 556 -33.16 32.79 -39.96
N ILE A 557 -32.77 31.54 -39.70
CA ILE A 557 -31.39 31.06 -39.79
C ILE A 557 -30.89 31.08 -41.24
N ILE A 558 -31.74 30.66 -42.20
CA ILE A 558 -31.40 30.75 -43.63
C ILE A 558 -31.27 32.21 -44.08
N LYS A 559 -32.11 33.12 -43.55
CA LYS A 559 -32.01 34.55 -43.86
C LYS A 559 -30.68 35.16 -43.39
N THR A 560 -30.12 34.69 -42.28
CA THR A 560 -28.80 35.13 -41.80
C THR A 560 -27.63 34.42 -42.49
N ALA A 561 -27.89 33.28 -43.15
CA ALA A 561 -26.91 32.50 -43.91
C ALA A 561 -26.88 32.80 -45.43
N LYS A 562 -27.59 33.83 -45.92
CA LYS A 562 -27.84 34.07 -47.35
C LYS A 562 -26.65 33.90 -48.30
N ASP A 563 -25.45 34.28 -47.87
CA ASP A 563 -24.23 34.18 -48.70
C ASP A 563 -23.70 32.75 -48.88
N HIS A 564 -24.28 31.77 -48.17
CA HIS A 564 -23.82 30.38 -48.08
C HIS A 564 -24.89 29.34 -48.46
N VAL A 565 -26.07 29.78 -48.91
CA VAL A 565 -27.20 28.89 -49.26
C VAL A 565 -27.54 29.01 -50.75
N PRO A 566 -27.61 27.90 -51.52
CA PRO A 566 -28.04 27.92 -52.92
C PRO A 566 -29.49 28.41 -53.10
N TYR A 567 -29.76 29.08 -54.23
CA TYR A 567 -31.14 29.42 -54.62
C TYR A 567 -31.90 28.12 -54.98
N ASN A 568 -33.08 27.91 -54.37
CA ASN A 568 -33.95 26.72 -54.49
C ASN A 568 -33.51 25.45 -53.73
N ILE A 569 -33.27 25.56 -52.43
CA ILE A 569 -33.01 24.42 -51.54
C ILE A 569 -34.31 23.82 -50.95
N THR A 570 -34.39 22.49 -50.84
CA THR A 570 -35.52 21.78 -50.20
C THR A 570 -35.37 21.72 -48.67
N ASN A 571 -36.47 21.53 -47.93
CA ASN A 571 -36.41 21.40 -46.46
C ASN A 571 -35.48 20.28 -45.97
N LYS A 572 -35.39 19.18 -46.73
CA LYS A 572 -34.51 18.06 -46.41
C LYS A 572 -33.04 18.45 -46.59
N GLU A 573 -32.72 19.18 -47.65
CA GLU A 573 -31.36 19.71 -47.87
C GLU A 573 -31.00 20.78 -46.84
N ILE A 574 -31.95 21.63 -46.42
CA ILE A 574 -31.76 22.56 -45.29
C ILE A 574 -31.40 21.80 -44.02
N TYR A 575 -32.14 20.73 -43.71
CA TYR A 575 -31.85 19.90 -42.56
C TYR A 575 -30.43 19.29 -42.63
N MET A 576 -30.05 18.75 -43.79
CA MET A 576 -28.69 18.22 -44.00
C MET A 576 -27.61 19.30 -43.87
N LEU A 577 -27.86 20.52 -44.38
CA LEU A 577 -26.94 21.65 -44.17
C LEU A 577 -26.81 22.00 -42.69
N PHE A 578 -27.89 21.95 -41.91
CA PHE A 578 -27.82 22.25 -40.49
C PHE A 578 -27.13 21.17 -39.67
N ILE A 579 -27.26 19.90 -40.06
CA ILE A 579 -26.50 18.80 -39.43
C ILE A 579 -24.99 18.95 -39.71
N ASN A 580 -24.63 19.33 -40.93
CA ASN A 580 -23.22 19.59 -41.31
C ASN A 580 -22.71 20.94 -40.77
N GLY A 581 -23.62 21.85 -40.47
CA GLY A 581 -23.38 23.21 -40.01
C GLY A 581 -23.18 24.23 -41.12
N ILE A 582 -23.51 25.49 -40.82
CA ILE A 582 -23.52 26.60 -41.78
C ILE A 582 -23.07 27.92 -41.15
N LEU A 583 -22.33 28.73 -41.93
CA LEU A 583 -21.95 30.07 -41.54
C LEU A 583 -23.13 31.05 -41.67
N THR A 584 -23.38 31.80 -40.60
CA THR A 584 -24.44 32.82 -40.49
C THR A 584 -23.82 34.18 -40.11
N ASN A 585 -24.61 35.25 -40.21
CA ASN A 585 -24.23 36.60 -39.79
C ASN A 585 -22.92 37.08 -40.45
N LYS A 586 -22.81 36.96 -41.78
CA LYS A 586 -21.60 37.31 -42.56
C LYS A 586 -20.34 36.54 -42.12
N GLY A 587 -20.51 35.27 -41.73
CA GLY A 587 -19.41 34.41 -41.29
C GLY A 587 -18.90 34.70 -39.87
N ARG A 588 -19.71 35.39 -39.05
CA ARG A 588 -19.40 35.68 -37.64
C ARG A 588 -19.91 34.61 -36.68
N MET A 589 -20.83 33.78 -37.14
CA MET A 589 -21.38 32.66 -36.37
C MET A 589 -21.45 31.41 -37.24
N PHE A 590 -21.32 30.24 -36.61
CA PHE A 590 -21.52 28.94 -37.23
C PHE A 590 -22.69 28.26 -36.51
N PHE A 591 -23.71 27.84 -37.25
CA PHE A 591 -24.92 27.24 -36.72
C PHE A 591 -24.96 25.76 -37.10
N SER A 592 -25.35 24.89 -36.17
CA SER A 592 -25.56 23.47 -36.44
C SER A 592 -26.71 22.87 -35.61
N LEU A 593 -27.11 21.64 -35.93
CA LEU A 593 -28.04 20.84 -35.13
C LEU A 593 -27.32 19.61 -34.59
N ASN A 594 -27.60 19.26 -33.34
CA ASN A 594 -27.18 17.97 -32.80
C ASN A 594 -28.07 16.82 -33.34
N LYS A 595 -27.73 15.57 -32.97
CA LYS A 595 -28.46 14.36 -33.38
C LYS A 595 -29.96 14.36 -33.05
N ASP A 596 -30.36 15.13 -32.04
CA ASP A 596 -31.73 15.23 -31.54
C ASP A 596 -32.48 16.44 -32.13
N GLY A 597 -31.84 17.23 -33.01
CA GLY A 597 -32.43 18.43 -33.60
C GLY A 597 -32.42 19.65 -32.68
N ILE A 598 -31.61 19.63 -31.62
CA ILE A 598 -31.40 20.78 -30.74
C ILE A 598 -30.33 21.69 -31.37
N LYS A 599 -30.57 23.00 -31.32
CA LYS A 599 -29.69 24.01 -31.92
C LYS A 599 -28.36 24.10 -31.18
N CYS A 600 -27.28 24.18 -31.94
CA CYS A 600 -25.94 24.50 -31.45
C CYS A 600 -25.43 25.72 -32.23
N CYS A 601 -24.57 26.52 -31.61
CA CYS A 601 -23.90 27.59 -32.34
C CYS A 601 -22.50 27.84 -31.83
N MET A 602 -21.62 28.28 -32.72
CA MET A 602 -20.30 28.77 -32.40
C MET A 602 -20.18 30.22 -32.83
N VAL A 603 -19.65 31.07 -31.97
CA VAL A 603 -19.45 32.51 -32.20
C VAL A 603 -17.96 32.77 -32.34
N ALA A 604 -17.56 33.49 -33.39
CA ALA A 604 -16.16 33.77 -33.68
C ALA A 604 -15.50 34.68 -32.63
N ALA A 605 -14.20 34.50 -32.38
CA ALA A 605 -13.39 35.32 -31.46
C ALA A 605 -13.57 36.83 -31.68
N ARG A 606 -13.60 37.29 -32.94
CA ARG A 606 -13.80 38.71 -33.32
C ARG A 606 -15.14 39.32 -32.92
N VAL A 607 -16.09 38.49 -32.49
CA VAL A 607 -17.39 38.97 -32.00
C VAL A 607 -17.36 39.08 -30.48
N ILE A 608 -16.63 38.20 -29.81
CA ILE A 608 -16.71 38.02 -28.36
C ILE A 608 -15.65 38.80 -27.58
N LEU A 609 -14.55 39.20 -28.23
CA LEU A 609 -13.43 39.89 -27.56
C LEU A 609 -13.52 41.42 -27.63
N GLU A 610 -14.60 41.97 -28.21
CA GLU A 610 -14.86 43.42 -28.35
C GLU A 610 -13.68 44.28 -28.85
N ASP A 611 -12.75 43.68 -29.59
CA ASP A 611 -11.55 44.37 -30.07
C ASP A 611 -11.67 44.80 -31.54
N ASN A 612 -11.28 46.05 -31.83
CA ASN A 612 -11.36 46.61 -33.18
C ASN A 612 -10.18 46.09 -34.01
N GLU A 613 -10.45 45.25 -35.02
CA GLU A 613 -9.45 44.70 -35.97
C GLU A 613 -8.53 45.76 -36.61
N ASP A 614 -8.95 47.05 -36.62
CA ASP A 614 -8.26 48.17 -37.26
C ASP A 614 -7.36 48.99 -36.31
N ASN A 615 -7.26 48.64 -35.03
CA ASN A 615 -6.48 49.39 -34.03
C ASN A 615 -5.14 48.67 -33.76
N GLU A 616 -4.01 49.38 -33.84
CA GLU A 616 -2.67 48.78 -33.63
C GLU A 616 -2.33 48.53 -32.15
N ASP A 617 -3.08 49.14 -31.22
CA ASP A 617 -2.85 49.14 -29.77
C ASP A 617 -3.75 48.11 -29.05
N THR A 618 -3.77 46.88 -29.58
CA THR A 618 -4.73 45.84 -29.24
C THR A 618 -4.09 44.66 -28.51
N SER A 619 -4.82 44.07 -27.55
CA SER A 619 -4.37 42.92 -26.75
C SER A 619 -4.22 41.63 -27.58
N PHE A 620 -4.67 41.63 -28.84
CA PHE A 620 -4.72 40.46 -29.71
C PHE A 620 -4.01 40.65 -31.07
N HIS A 621 -3.38 39.59 -31.56
CA HIS A 621 -2.92 39.44 -32.94
C HIS A 621 -3.95 38.62 -33.74
N TRP A 622 -4.48 39.18 -34.83
CA TRP A 622 -5.41 38.45 -35.71
C TRP A 622 -4.67 37.61 -36.74
N ILE A 623 -4.66 36.30 -36.54
CA ILE A 623 -3.96 35.34 -37.41
C ILE A 623 -4.93 34.65 -38.38
N SER A 624 -4.48 34.44 -39.62
CA SER A 624 -5.23 33.67 -40.61
C SER A 624 -4.88 32.19 -40.50
N LEU A 625 -5.85 31.36 -40.14
CA LEU A 625 -5.67 29.93 -39.95
C LEU A 625 -6.66 29.18 -40.86
N HIS A 626 -6.13 28.39 -41.80
CA HIS A 626 -6.95 27.59 -42.72
C HIS A 626 -7.79 26.53 -41.99
N GLU A 627 -7.34 26.09 -40.82
CA GLU A 627 -8.02 25.13 -39.95
C GLU A 627 -9.15 25.77 -39.11
N SER A 628 -9.23 27.11 -39.04
CA SER A 628 -10.32 27.80 -38.34
C SER A 628 -11.57 27.83 -39.22
N ILE A 629 -12.72 27.46 -38.64
CA ILE A 629 -14.04 27.59 -39.27
C ILE A 629 -14.31 29.04 -39.72
N PHE A 630 -13.75 30.02 -39.01
CA PHE A 630 -13.93 31.46 -39.29
C PHE A 630 -12.81 32.07 -40.12
N LYS A 631 -11.83 31.27 -40.59
CA LYS A 631 -10.61 31.66 -41.34
C LYS A 631 -9.63 32.55 -40.58
N LYS A 632 -10.07 33.26 -39.54
CA LYS A 632 -9.25 34.02 -38.60
C LYS A 632 -9.40 33.48 -37.18
N ALA A 633 -8.40 33.71 -36.34
CA ALA A 633 -8.41 33.49 -34.89
C ALA A 633 -7.66 34.64 -34.18
N ALA A 634 -7.89 34.82 -32.89
CA ALA A 634 -7.22 35.83 -32.06
C ALA A 634 -6.10 35.17 -31.26
N GLU A 635 -4.87 35.67 -31.36
CA GLU A 635 -3.75 35.25 -30.52
C GLU A 635 -3.47 36.33 -29.47
N CYS A 636 -3.50 35.99 -28.18
CA CYS A 636 -3.24 36.94 -27.10
C CYS A 636 -1.78 37.43 -27.15
N LYS A 637 -1.58 38.76 -27.10
CA LYS A 637 -0.24 39.39 -27.09
C LYS A 637 0.20 39.87 -25.71
N SER A 638 -0.75 40.21 -24.84
CA SER A 638 -0.50 40.78 -23.51
C SER A 638 -1.73 40.66 -22.63
N GLY A 639 -1.54 40.62 -21.32
CA GLY A 639 -2.60 40.70 -20.31
C GLY A 639 -2.88 39.36 -19.61
N SER A 640 -3.32 39.46 -18.35
CA SER A 640 -3.63 38.33 -17.46
C SER A 640 -5.11 37.88 -17.55
N GLU A 641 -5.93 38.59 -18.31
CA GLU A 641 -7.38 38.43 -18.35
C GLU A 641 -7.92 38.31 -19.79
N LEU A 642 -8.93 37.47 -19.98
CA LEU A 642 -9.66 37.27 -21.23
C LEU A 642 -11.15 37.54 -21.00
N ASN A 643 -11.61 38.70 -21.49
CA ASN A 643 -13.01 39.12 -21.39
C ASN A 643 -13.81 38.62 -22.60
N ILE A 644 -14.88 37.87 -22.34
CA ILE A 644 -15.78 37.27 -23.33
C ILE A 644 -17.14 37.93 -23.17
N ASN A 645 -17.46 38.84 -24.08
CA ASN A 645 -18.75 39.53 -24.14
C ASN A 645 -19.48 39.16 -25.43
N CYS A 646 -20.60 38.46 -25.30
CA CYS A 646 -21.36 38.00 -26.45
C CYS A 646 -22.87 38.18 -26.28
N ARG A 647 -23.50 38.71 -27.32
CA ARG A 647 -24.96 38.87 -27.39
C ARG A 647 -25.55 37.99 -28.49
N ILE A 648 -26.33 36.99 -28.10
CA ILE A 648 -26.90 35.99 -29.01
C ILE A 648 -28.41 36.15 -29.08
N ASN A 649 -28.94 36.19 -30.31
CA ASN A 649 -30.39 36.20 -30.53
C ASN A 649 -31.00 34.84 -30.17
N SER A 650 -32.11 34.84 -29.42
CA SER A 650 -32.73 33.58 -28.96
C SER A 650 -33.21 32.66 -30.08
N HIS A 651 -33.45 33.16 -31.30
CA HIS A 651 -33.76 32.31 -32.47
C HIS A 651 -32.62 31.37 -32.85
N MET A 652 -31.39 31.64 -32.41
CA MET A 652 -30.25 30.74 -32.61
C MET A 652 -30.24 29.57 -31.62
N MET A 653 -31.15 29.56 -30.64
CA MET A 653 -31.18 28.61 -29.53
C MET A 653 -32.53 27.89 -29.45
N SER A 654 -32.53 26.66 -28.96
CA SER A 654 -33.76 25.94 -28.60
C SER A 654 -34.25 26.39 -27.23
N PRO A 655 -35.56 26.63 -27.03
CA PRO A 655 -36.12 27.03 -25.75
C PRO A 655 -36.09 25.87 -24.73
N ASN A 656 -36.17 26.20 -23.43
CA ASN A 656 -36.25 25.24 -22.32
C ASN A 656 -35.12 24.20 -22.34
N THR A 657 -33.92 24.62 -22.74
CA THR A 657 -32.76 23.76 -22.91
C THR A 657 -31.62 24.29 -22.04
N ASN A 658 -30.94 23.37 -21.34
CA ASN A 658 -29.71 23.65 -20.60
C ASN A 658 -28.53 23.62 -21.57
N TYR A 659 -27.82 24.74 -21.67
CA TYR A 659 -26.64 24.90 -22.51
C TYR A 659 -25.38 25.01 -21.67
N ALA A 660 -24.29 24.53 -22.26
CA ALA A 660 -22.93 24.78 -21.81
C ALA A 660 -22.18 25.57 -22.89
N THR A 661 -21.37 26.53 -22.44
CA THR A 661 -20.49 27.36 -23.28
C THR A 661 -19.07 26.83 -23.15
N TYR A 662 -18.43 26.59 -24.29
CA TYR A 662 -17.08 26.07 -24.41
C TYR A 662 -16.19 27.09 -25.10
N LEU A 663 -15.09 27.48 -24.47
CA LEU A 663 -14.01 28.21 -25.12
C LEU A 663 -13.30 27.26 -26.08
N VAL A 664 -13.11 27.66 -27.34
CA VAL A 664 -12.37 26.88 -28.35
C VAL A 664 -11.06 27.57 -28.68
N TYR A 665 -9.94 26.91 -28.41
CA TYR A 665 -8.61 27.53 -28.41
C TYR A 665 -7.48 26.56 -28.79
N LYS A 666 -6.28 27.10 -29.00
CA LYS A 666 -5.01 26.37 -29.13
C LYS A 666 -3.98 27.01 -28.20
N LEU A 667 -3.09 26.17 -27.68
CA LEU A 667 -1.95 26.58 -26.87
C LEU A 667 -0.68 26.67 -27.74
N PRO A 668 0.30 27.53 -27.38
CA PRO A 668 1.57 27.63 -28.09
C PRO A 668 2.43 26.37 -27.88
N GLU A 669 3.14 25.92 -28.93
CA GLU A 669 3.90 24.66 -28.94
C GLU A 669 5.05 24.58 -27.91
N VAL A 670 5.46 25.70 -27.30
CA VAL A 670 6.69 25.82 -26.49
C VAL A 670 6.42 26.03 -25.00
N SER A 671 5.17 26.19 -24.54
CA SER A 671 4.90 26.56 -23.13
C SER A 671 3.75 25.79 -22.47
N ASP A 672 3.79 24.46 -22.49
CA ASP A 672 2.80 23.63 -21.78
C ASP A 672 2.71 23.99 -20.29
N ALA A 673 3.83 24.26 -19.61
CA ALA A 673 3.87 24.50 -18.16
C ALA A 673 3.10 25.76 -17.71
N LYS A 674 3.06 26.79 -18.56
CA LYS A 674 2.43 28.09 -18.26
C LYS A 674 0.90 28.00 -18.17
N PHE A 675 0.30 27.06 -18.90
CA PHE A 675 -1.16 26.90 -18.92
C PHE A 675 -1.63 25.77 -17.98
N GLU A 676 -0.77 25.29 -17.08
CA GLU A 676 -1.12 24.31 -16.04
C GLU A 676 -1.86 24.95 -14.86
N CYS A 677 -1.67 26.25 -14.63
CA CYS A 677 -2.42 27.05 -13.66
C CYS A 677 -3.90 27.19 -14.11
N PRO A 678 -4.89 27.00 -13.20
CA PRO A 678 -6.28 27.24 -13.53
C PRO A 678 -6.57 28.73 -13.76
N LEU A 679 -7.59 29.00 -14.55
CA LEU A 679 -8.18 30.33 -14.68
C LEU A 679 -9.41 30.40 -13.78
N GLN A 680 -9.55 31.52 -13.09
CA GLN A 680 -10.77 31.91 -12.42
C GLN A 680 -11.78 32.41 -13.45
N VAL A 681 -13.02 31.96 -13.32
CA VAL A 681 -14.15 32.39 -14.13
C VAL A 681 -15.05 33.28 -13.28
N LYS A 682 -15.28 34.51 -13.73
CA LYS A 682 -16.22 35.44 -13.09
C LYS A 682 -17.34 35.82 -14.06
N ASP A 683 -18.57 35.84 -13.56
CA ASP A 683 -19.73 36.37 -14.29
C ASP A 683 -19.82 37.88 -14.03
N SER A 684 -19.70 38.68 -15.09
CA SER A 684 -19.69 40.15 -15.01
C SER A 684 -21.10 40.77 -14.91
N ASP A 685 -22.17 40.02 -15.22
CA ASP A 685 -23.56 40.48 -15.14
C ASP A 685 -24.16 40.07 -13.79
N GLY A 686 -23.88 40.82 -12.73
CA GLY A 686 -24.30 40.58 -11.33
C GLY A 686 -25.80 40.31 -11.08
N TYR A 687 -26.27 39.12 -11.46
CA TYR A 687 -27.59 38.56 -11.13
C TYR A 687 -27.53 37.47 -10.05
N SER A 688 -26.37 37.15 -9.49
CA SER A 688 -26.26 36.43 -8.22
C SER A 688 -25.96 37.42 -7.10
N SER A 689 -26.99 37.75 -6.33
CA SER A 689 -26.87 38.34 -5.00
C SER A 689 -26.02 37.44 -4.08
N GLU A 690 -25.11 38.06 -3.34
CA GLU A 690 -24.49 37.62 -2.06
C GLU A 690 -23.70 36.30 -1.97
N ASP A 691 -23.63 35.47 -3.00
CA ASP A 691 -22.70 34.31 -3.04
C ASP A 691 -22.02 34.23 -4.42
N GLU A 692 -20.89 34.92 -4.59
CA GLU A 692 -20.04 34.80 -5.79
C GLU A 692 -19.47 33.38 -5.88
N LYS A 693 -20.13 32.50 -6.64
CA LYS A 693 -19.59 31.16 -6.94
C LYS A 693 -18.35 31.30 -7.81
N VAL A 694 -17.19 31.03 -7.25
CA VAL A 694 -15.92 31.08 -7.97
C VAL A 694 -15.72 29.76 -8.71
N GLN A 695 -15.78 29.79 -10.04
CA GLN A 695 -15.52 28.62 -10.88
C GLN A 695 -14.08 28.65 -11.40
N PHE A 696 -13.43 27.49 -11.48
CA PHE A 696 -12.08 27.33 -12.05
C PHE A 696 -12.11 26.49 -13.32
N VAL A 697 -11.32 26.87 -14.32
CA VAL A 697 -11.20 26.18 -15.62
C VAL A 697 -9.73 25.99 -15.98
N PHE A 698 -9.39 24.83 -16.52
CA PHE A 698 -8.04 24.53 -16.99
C PHE A 698 -7.94 24.64 -18.52
N LEU A 699 -6.91 25.32 -19.02
CA LEU A 699 -6.60 25.35 -20.46
C LEU A 699 -5.64 24.23 -20.88
N SER A 700 -4.80 23.75 -19.97
CA SER A 700 -4.06 22.49 -20.13
C SER A 700 -4.39 21.56 -18.96
N SER A 701 -4.38 20.25 -19.19
CA SER A 701 -4.62 19.32 -18.08
C SER A 701 -3.45 19.40 -17.10
N PRO A 702 -3.69 19.63 -15.79
CA PRO A 702 -2.63 19.68 -14.81
C PRO A 702 -1.90 18.33 -14.77
N LYS A 703 -0.57 18.37 -14.73
CA LYS A 703 0.26 17.16 -14.69
C LYS A 703 0.34 16.65 -13.25
N ILE A 704 -0.56 15.76 -12.88
CA ILE A 704 -0.47 15.06 -11.59
C ILE A 704 0.71 14.06 -11.69
N PRO A 705 1.71 14.14 -10.79
CA PRO A 705 2.83 13.20 -10.80
C PRO A 705 2.35 11.74 -10.63
N LEU A 706 2.69 10.89 -11.59
CA LEU A 706 2.48 9.44 -11.53
C LEU A 706 3.78 8.78 -11.06
N ILE A 707 3.80 8.31 -9.82
CA ILE A 707 4.97 7.69 -9.21
C ILE A 707 4.84 6.17 -9.28
N MET A 708 5.86 5.51 -9.85
CA MET A 708 6.05 4.08 -9.62
C MET A 708 6.87 3.91 -8.35
N MET A 709 6.22 3.58 -7.24
CA MET A 709 6.86 3.24 -5.98
C MET A 709 7.83 2.06 -6.22
N ALA A 710 9.13 2.27 -5.99
CA ALA A 710 10.20 1.45 -6.52
C ALA A 710 10.08 -0.06 -6.21
N LYS A 711 10.38 -0.90 -7.21
CA LYS A 711 10.78 -2.30 -6.99
C LYS A 711 12.15 -2.28 -6.30
N SER A 712 12.28 -3.01 -5.20
CA SER A 712 13.58 -3.37 -4.62
C SER A 712 14.43 -4.07 -5.67
N ASP A 713 15.54 -3.41 -6.02
CA ASP A 713 16.72 -3.82 -6.80
C ASP A 713 16.57 -4.64 -8.09
N LYS A 714 17.15 -4.06 -9.15
CA LYS A 714 17.31 -4.52 -10.54
C LYS A 714 16.10 -4.28 -11.46
N ASP A 715 15.90 -3.01 -11.81
CA ASP A 715 15.65 -2.60 -13.21
C ASP A 715 15.58 -1.07 -13.28
N HIS A 716 16.73 -0.42 -13.50
CA HIS A 716 16.84 1.03 -13.63
C HIS A 716 16.41 1.60 -15.00
N ASN A 717 15.75 0.81 -15.86
CA ASN A 717 15.40 1.25 -17.21
C ASN A 717 13.92 1.00 -17.53
N GLN A 718 13.05 1.83 -16.95
CA GLN A 718 11.72 2.12 -17.52
C GLN A 718 11.21 3.48 -17.00
N ARG A 719 12.00 4.54 -17.23
CA ARG A 719 11.44 5.89 -17.32
C ARG A 719 10.72 5.99 -18.67
N THR A 720 9.51 6.55 -18.65
CA THR A 720 8.64 6.87 -19.79
C THR A 720 7.82 5.72 -20.37
N SER A 721 6.67 5.42 -19.75
CA SER A 721 5.45 5.24 -20.54
C SER A 721 4.51 6.38 -20.18
N LYS A 722 4.10 7.14 -21.20
CA LYS A 722 2.98 8.09 -21.12
C LYS A 722 1.70 7.27 -20.92
N ASN A 723 1.50 6.75 -19.72
CA ASN A 723 0.24 6.16 -19.33
C ASN A 723 -0.66 7.33 -18.94
N THR A 724 -1.50 7.74 -19.88
CA THR A 724 -2.67 8.59 -19.66
C THR A 724 -3.61 7.86 -18.69
N LEU A 725 -3.40 8.02 -17.38
CA LEU A 725 -4.27 7.44 -16.36
C LEU A 725 -4.90 8.55 -15.49
N HIS A 726 -6.23 8.61 -15.65
CA HIS A 726 -7.33 8.97 -14.75
C HIS A 726 -7.42 10.36 -14.10
N ARG A 727 -8.37 11.10 -14.67
CA ARG A 727 -8.69 12.51 -14.42
C ARG A 727 -9.73 12.64 -13.31
N PRO A 728 -9.58 13.62 -12.40
CA PRO A 728 -10.72 14.15 -11.64
C PRO A 728 -11.78 14.68 -12.62
N LYS A 729 -13.06 14.40 -12.37
CA LYS A 729 -14.18 14.97 -13.17
C LYS A 729 -14.43 16.43 -12.72
N ILE A 730 -13.47 17.33 -12.94
CA ILE A 730 -13.69 18.76 -12.73
C ILE A 730 -14.42 19.31 -13.97
N GLU A 731 -15.56 19.95 -13.74
CA GLU A 731 -16.30 20.67 -14.79
C GLU A 731 -15.39 21.77 -15.37
N GLY A 732 -15.14 21.75 -16.68
CA GLY A 732 -14.14 22.64 -17.31
C GLY A 732 -12.81 21.97 -17.68
N THR A 733 -12.67 20.65 -17.49
CA THR A 733 -11.48 19.91 -17.97
C THR A 733 -11.31 20.06 -19.49
N PRO A 734 -10.12 20.45 -19.99
CA PRO A 734 -9.90 20.69 -21.41
C PRO A 734 -9.92 19.39 -22.22
N ARG A 735 -10.46 19.44 -23.44
CA ARG A 735 -10.56 18.30 -24.35
C ARG A 735 -10.04 18.67 -25.73
N GLN A 736 -9.31 17.75 -26.35
CA GLN A 736 -8.91 17.90 -27.74
C GLN A 736 -10.05 17.47 -28.67
N ARG A 737 -10.38 18.32 -29.62
CA ARG A 737 -11.38 18.10 -30.67
C ARG A 737 -10.76 17.38 -31.87
N LYS A 738 -11.61 16.76 -32.69
CA LYS A 738 -11.17 16.07 -33.92
C LYS A 738 -10.54 17.01 -34.97
N ASP A 739 -10.88 18.28 -34.92
CA ASP A 739 -10.35 19.34 -35.79
C ASP A 739 -8.98 19.89 -35.32
N GLY A 740 -8.42 19.34 -34.23
CA GLY A 740 -7.14 19.73 -33.68
C GLY A 740 -7.18 20.93 -32.72
N TRP A 741 -8.36 21.52 -32.48
CA TRP A 741 -8.55 22.55 -31.45
C TRP A 741 -8.78 21.95 -30.07
N MET A 742 -8.56 22.72 -29.02
CA MET A 742 -8.95 22.40 -27.65
C MET A 742 -10.29 23.05 -27.32
N GLU A 743 -11.06 22.44 -26.41
CA GLU A 743 -12.26 23.04 -25.81
C GLU A 743 -12.25 22.92 -24.30
N ALA A 744 -12.71 23.94 -23.59
CA ALA A 744 -12.92 23.93 -22.14
C ALA A 744 -14.27 24.59 -21.81
N GLN A 745 -15.05 23.97 -20.92
CA GLN A 745 -16.35 24.53 -20.51
C GLN A 745 -16.13 25.70 -19.56
N ILE A 746 -16.66 26.87 -19.90
CA ILE A 746 -16.46 28.12 -19.14
C ILE A 746 -17.74 28.69 -18.53
N TRP A 747 -18.92 28.22 -18.94
CA TRP A 747 -20.20 28.74 -18.44
C TRP A 747 -21.32 27.73 -18.71
N ASN A 748 -22.41 27.77 -17.93
CA ASN A 748 -23.68 27.11 -18.27
C ASN A 748 -24.91 28.02 -18.03
N PHE A 749 -25.99 27.81 -18.80
CA PHE A 749 -27.22 28.58 -18.64
C PHE A 749 -28.44 27.82 -19.16
N THR A 750 -29.63 28.18 -18.67
CA THR A 750 -30.91 27.63 -19.14
C THR A 750 -31.68 28.66 -19.94
N THR A 751 -32.17 28.26 -21.10
CA THR A 751 -33.02 29.11 -21.94
C THR A 751 -34.48 28.94 -21.58
N ASN A 752 -35.27 30.03 -21.56
CA ASN A 752 -36.71 29.98 -21.36
C ASN A 752 -37.45 30.45 -22.62
N ALA A 753 -38.72 30.06 -22.75
CA ALA A 753 -39.54 30.41 -23.92
C ALA A 753 -39.73 31.94 -24.16
N THR A 754 -39.48 32.77 -23.15
CA THR A 754 -39.63 34.24 -23.19
C THR A 754 -38.32 34.99 -23.43
N THR A 755 -37.16 34.30 -23.44
CA THR A 755 -35.86 34.93 -23.61
C THR A 755 -35.72 35.49 -25.03
N SER A 756 -35.51 36.81 -25.18
CA SER A 756 -35.34 37.46 -26.49
C SER A 756 -33.88 37.50 -26.94
N THR A 757 -32.96 37.60 -25.98
CA THR A 757 -31.51 37.71 -26.18
C THR A 757 -30.81 37.00 -25.01
N ILE A 758 -29.72 36.30 -25.29
CA ILE A 758 -28.83 35.72 -24.30
C ILE A 758 -27.55 36.56 -24.30
N ASN A 759 -27.17 37.06 -23.13
CA ASN A 759 -25.88 37.72 -22.92
C ASN A 759 -24.96 36.74 -22.22
N ILE A 760 -23.71 36.69 -22.65
CA ILE A 760 -22.63 35.89 -22.04
C ILE A 760 -21.51 36.89 -21.78
N ASN A 761 -21.27 37.21 -20.51
CA ASN A 761 -20.28 38.20 -20.07
C ASN A 761 -19.36 37.53 -19.05
N VAL A 762 -18.33 36.84 -19.55
CA VAL A 762 -17.40 36.01 -18.77
C VAL A 762 -16.04 36.69 -18.73
N GLU A 763 -15.49 36.86 -17.53
CA GLU A 763 -14.09 37.19 -17.34
C GLU A 763 -13.33 35.91 -16.97
N LEU A 764 -12.23 35.65 -17.70
CA LEU A 764 -11.30 34.57 -17.41
C LEU A 764 -9.96 35.17 -16.99
N SER A 765 -9.58 35.04 -15.71
CA SER A 765 -8.34 35.60 -15.18
C SER A 765 -7.41 34.50 -14.67
N LEU A 766 -6.10 34.64 -14.88
CA LEU A 766 -5.14 33.74 -14.24
C LEU A 766 -5.18 33.91 -12.71
N CYS A 767 -5.10 32.81 -11.97
CA CYS A 767 -5.05 32.88 -10.51
C CYS A 767 -3.70 33.38 -9.99
N ASP A 768 -2.64 33.19 -10.77
CA ASP A 768 -1.32 33.76 -10.52
C ASP A 768 -1.16 35.08 -11.27
N ASN A 769 -1.03 36.18 -10.53
CA ASN A 769 -0.93 37.54 -11.08
C ASN A 769 0.40 37.83 -11.78
N GLU A 770 1.40 36.95 -11.66
CA GLU A 770 2.70 37.11 -12.34
C GLU A 770 2.71 36.54 -13.77
N GLU A 771 1.67 35.78 -14.16
CA GLU A 771 1.57 35.18 -15.50
C GLU A 771 0.59 35.93 -16.44
N GLU A 772 0.83 35.84 -17.74
CA GLU A 772 0.00 36.46 -18.79
C GLU A 772 -0.54 35.41 -19.78
N LEU A 773 -1.67 35.66 -20.44
CA LEU A 773 -2.25 34.73 -21.43
C LEU A 773 -1.56 34.75 -22.81
N ILE A 774 -0.36 35.33 -22.92
CA ILE A 774 0.41 35.47 -24.18
C ILE A 774 0.52 34.13 -24.92
N GLY A 775 0.19 34.14 -26.21
CA GLY A 775 0.27 32.99 -27.12
C GLY A 775 -0.98 32.10 -27.14
N LEU A 776 -1.95 32.34 -26.27
CA LEU A 776 -3.26 31.66 -26.35
C LEU A 776 -3.97 32.06 -27.64
N ILE A 777 -4.34 31.08 -28.47
CA ILE A 777 -5.06 31.30 -29.72
C ILE A 777 -6.53 30.94 -29.53
N VAL A 778 -7.44 31.91 -29.60
CA VAL A 778 -8.88 31.73 -29.45
C VAL A 778 -9.56 31.73 -30.81
N GLN A 779 -10.32 30.67 -31.11
CA GLN A 779 -11.18 30.61 -32.29
C GLN A 779 -12.55 31.24 -32.03
N GLY A 780 -13.06 31.09 -30.81
CA GLY A 780 -14.37 31.56 -30.41
C GLY A 780 -14.96 30.76 -29.24
N ILE A 781 -16.26 30.90 -29.03
CA ILE A 781 -17.03 30.09 -28.08
C ILE A 781 -18.04 29.21 -28.81
N GLU A 782 -18.16 27.95 -28.40
CA GLU A 782 -19.19 27.02 -28.86
C GLU A 782 -20.22 26.79 -27.76
N ILE A 783 -21.50 26.84 -28.13
CA ILE A 783 -22.62 26.67 -27.22
C ILE A 783 -23.43 25.48 -27.68
N ARG A 784 -23.53 24.47 -26.81
CA ARG A 784 -24.22 23.20 -27.08
C ARG A 784 -25.00 22.71 -25.86
N PRO A 785 -26.05 21.90 -26.06
CA PRO A 785 -26.84 21.34 -24.96
C PRO A 785 -25.99 20.46 -24.03
N LYS A 786 -26.26 20.53 -22.71
CA LYS A 786 -25.59 19.72 -21.69
C LYS A 786 -26.10 18.27 -21.66
#